data_AF-A0A4Q4TNY5-F1
#
_entry.id   AF-A0A4Q4TNY5-F1
#
_cell.length_a   1.000
_cell.length_b   1.000
_cell.length_c   1.000
_cell.angle_alpha   90.00
_cell.angle_beta   90.00
_cell.angle_gamma   90.00
#
_symmetry.space_group_name_H-M   'P 1'
#
loop_
_entity.id
_entity.type
_entity.pdbx_description
1 polymer ?
#
loop_
_entity_poly.entity_id
_entity_poly.type
_entity_poly.pdbx_seq_one_letter_code
_entity_poly.pdbx_strand_id
1 'polypeptide(L)'
;MTAQSADVPAPALCHIVTPIGMLGYGVDVKQVDAALEKFTATGEPTALILDSGSTDSGPQKLALGGMTVPRGAYVRDLQKLVASARKFNVPLLLSSAGGSGTNYNTREIVKIIDEVAHKNPTGKFKVVALYADIDKEFARERLHAGVVTPCSSAPPLTEADIDQSVVIVAQMGPEPILDTLIANPDAQAFVIGRAYDASQFCAFAEYCYQKLNLGEQLDKYTRRGTFTHVGEILECGGLCAEPKGGGVIATIRLDGSFEITPMAPNATCTPVSVAAHTLYENTRPDTLFGPGGHIDLSNSQYELLDDKRTVRVRGSRYVYTKETKGIYQIKLEAAKLAGYRAMYLGAHKDPVLIGQMEKFLATVKGYVKMEHADVTEPWELEWHIIGKGDNGNVPQEVALIGEALAPTQELATSIVAKAKVATIHAPYRGLKATSGNFAHGIGGLYTVPLGPCAEFCIYHLVELKEGEERGGIDAPLFRFETVEVGEEPTGTNGTEEAASAEEPAPEVDDEKKKKIAAMKKQARVLNADPLTSLSDDPTLGELATVIRSKNSGPYEITFDVMFDRESIYQAVKNSDILNTEAVARLFGIPMEHVIYSGFFDQARAYKVTTARLRNGKRVPAGGYMEDDVHGSQMYLPLLRQKLPEGLKNEVQKILDRTIIVQ
;
A
#
# COMPACT_ATOMS: atom_id res chain seq x y z
N MET A 1 59.00 -6.33 -23.41
CA MET A 1 57.71 -6.17 -22.72
C MET A 1 56.74 -7.16 -23.34
N THR A 2 56.68 -8.34 -22.74
CA THR A 2 55.79 -9.43 -23.13
C THR A 2 54.36 -9.08 -22.75
N ALA A 3 53.44 -9.18 -23.71
CA ALA A 3 52.01 -9.13 -23.48
C ALA A 3 51.64 -10.19 -22.44
N GLN A 4 51.24 -9.75 -21.25
CA GLN A 4 50.59 -10.64 -20.27
C GLN A 4 49.18 -10.95 -20.79
N SER A 5 48.85 -12.23 -20.79
CA SER A 5 47.58 -12.83 -21.18
C SER A 5 46.39 -12.19 -20.47
N ALA A 6 45.45 -11.64 -21.23
CA ALA A 6 44.26 -10.95 -20.72
C ALA A 6 43.04 -11.86 -20.42
N ASP A 7 43.14 -13.18 -20.60
CA ASP A 7 41.97 -14.07 -20.67
C ASP A 7 41.74 -15.01 -19.46
N VAL A 8 42.53 -14.90 -18.39
CA VAL A 8 42.28 -15.70 -17.18
C VAL A 8 41.59 -14.83 -16.13
N PRO A 9 40.33 -15.12 -15.73
CA PRO A 9 39.68 -14.41 -14.64
C PRO A 9 40.51 -14.48 -13.36
N ALA A 10 40.58 -13.37 -12.61
CA ALA A 10 41.21 -13.40 -11.30
C ALA A 10 40.56 -14.49 -10.40
N PRO A 11 41.31 -15.05 -9.43
CA PRO A 11 40.73 -16.02 -8.51
C PRO A 11 39.51 -15.45 -7.78
N ALA A 12 38.54 -16.32 -7.48
CA ALA A 12 37.38 -15.92 -6.69
C ALA A 12 37.78 -15.71 -5.22
N LEU A 13 37.24 -14.64 -4.62
CA LEU A 13 37.28 -14.40 -3.19
C LEU A 13 36.23 -15.25 -2.48
N CYS A 14 34.99 -15.19 -2.97
CA CYS A 14 33.85 -15.92 -2.46
C CYS A 14 32.69 -15.92 -3.47
N HIS A 15 31.71 -16.78 -3.22
CA HIS A 15 30.45 -16.87 -3.92
C HIS A 15 29.28 -16.54 -2.99
N ILE A 16 28.31 -15.78 -3.50
CA ILE A 16 27.08 -15.48 -2.78
C ILE A 16 25.91 -15.97 -3.63
N VAL A 17 25.10 -16.85 -3.06
CA VAL A 17 23.84 -17.30 -3.67
C VAL A 17 22.70 -16.58 -2.97
N THR A 18 21.97 -15.74 -3.71
CA THR A 18 20.78 -15.04 -3.22
C THR A 18 19.52 -15.69 -3.79
N PRO A 19 18.78 -16.47 -2.97
CA PRO A 19 17.66 -17.27 -3.44
C PRO A 19 16.47 -16.45 -3.95
N ILE A 20 16.22 -15.32 -3.30
CA ILE A 20 15.07 -14.44 -3.49
C ILE A 20 15.36 -13.07 -2.88
N GLY A 21 14.80 -11.99 -3.43
CA GLY A 21 14.94 -10.63 -2.88
C GLY A 21 14.03 -10.29 -1.70
N MET A 22 13.13 -11.20 -1.31
CA MET A 22 12.26 -11.03 -0.15
C MET A 22 11.85 -12.39 0.40
N LEU A 23 12.19 -12.65 1.66
CA LEU A 23 11.87 -13.92 2.30
C LEU A 23 10.34 -14.11 2.39
N GLY A 24 9.86 -15.28 1.97
CA GLY A 24 8.44 -15.63 1.98
C GLY A 24 7.72 -15.40 0.65
N TYR A 25 8.36 -14.81 -0.37
CA TYR A 25 7.77 -14.68 -1.71
C TYR A 25 7.79 -15.99 -2.51
N GLY A 26 8.58 -16.98 -2.09
CA GLY A 26 8.66 -18.30 -2.71
C GLY A 26 10.06 -18.61 -3.24
N VAL A 27 10.74 -19.54 -2.58
CA VAL A 27 12.06 -20.03 -3.00
C VAL A 27 11.94 -21.24 -3.93
N ASP A 28 12.61 -21.19 -5.09
CA ASP A 28 12.85 -22.35 -5.94
C ASP A 28 14.10 -23.11 -5.47
N VAL A 29 13.88 -24.10 -4.60
CA VAL A 29 14.97 -24.87 -3.99
C VAL A 29 15.81 -25.65 -5.01
N LYS A 30 15.26 -26.01 -6.18
CA LYS A 30 16.04 -26.73 -7.20
C LYS A 30 17.12 -25.85 -7.79
N GLN A 31 16.81 -24.57 -8.03
CA GLN A 31 17.78 -23.60 -8.52
C GLN A 31 18.82 -23.28 -7.44
N VAL A 32 18.40 -23.14 -6.18
CA VAL A 32 19.30 -22.91 -5.03
C VAL A 32 20.28 -24.07 -4.88
N ASP A 33 19.78 -25.31 -4.83
CA ASP A 33 20.62 -26.49 -4.68
C ASP A 33 21.60 -26.66 -5.85
N ALA A 34 21.16 -26.42 -7.09
CA ALA A 34 22.03 -26.49 -8.26
C ALA A 34 23.14 -25.42 -8.22
N ALA A 35 22.82 -24.21 -7.75
CA ALA A 35 23.81 -23.15 -7.55
C ALA A 35 24.82 -23.55 -6.47
N LEU A 36 24.35 -23.99 -5.30
CA LEU A 36 25.23 -24.40 -4.20
C LEU A 36 26.10 -25.59 -4.57
N GLU A 37 25.57 -26.60 -5.26
CA GLU A 37 26.34 -27.75 -5.74
C GLU A 37 27.48 -27.30 -6.65
N LYS A 38 27.22 -26.37 -7.58
CA LYS A 38 28.23 -25.83 -8.48
C LYS A 38 29.31 -25.05 -7.74
N PHE A 39 28.93 -24.12 -6.85
CA PHE A 39 29.86 -23.16 -6.27
C PHE A 39 30.56 -23.64 -5.00
N THR A 40 29.99 -24.60 -4.27
CA THR A 40 30.73 -25.23 -3.16
C THR A 40 31.81 -26.20 -3.66
N ALA A 41 31.63 -26.76 -4.87
CA ALA A 41 32.61 -27.66 -5.48
C ALA A 41 33.91 -26.96 -5.92
N THR A 42 33.93 -25.62 -6.01
CA THR A 42 35.13 -24.87 -6.39
C THR A 42 36.11 -24.72 -5.22
N GLY A 43 35.61 -24.81 -3.98
CA GLY A 43 36.40 -24.75 -2.74
C GLY A 43 36.51 -23.36 -2.11
N GLU A 44 36.10 -22.31 -2.82
CA GLU A 44 36.01 -20.96 -2.28
C GLU A 44 34.82 -20.81 -1.30
N PRO A 45 34.94 -19.89 -0.32
CA PRO A 45 33.85 -19.60 0.60
C PRO A 45 32.54 -19.29 -0.14
N THR A 46 31.46 -19.97 0.23
CA THR A 46 30.13 -19.80 -0.38
C THR A 46 29.09 -19.58 0.72
N ALA A 47 28.16 -18.65 0.53
CA ALA A 47 27.07 -18.38 1.47
C ALA A 47 25.72 -18.22 0.79
N LEU A 48 24.66 -18.50 1.55
CA LEU A 48 23.29 -18.10 1.24
C LEU A 48 23.00 -16.78 1.92
N ILE A 49 22.70 -15.73 1.16
CA ILE A 49 22.48 -14.39 1.73
C ILE A 49 21.26 -13.74 1.07
N LEU A 50 20.36 -13.20 1.88
CA LEU A 50 19.25 -12.37 1.41
C LEU A 50 18.93 -11.24 2.39
N ASP A 51 18.40 -10.15 1.86
CA ASP A 51 17.76 -9.08 2.62
C ASP A 51 16.23 -9.18 2.51
N SER A 52 15.52 -8.56 3.44
CA SER A 52 14.07 -8.48 3.43
C SER A 52 13.55 -7.12 3.90
N GLY A 53 14.38 -6.08 3.86
CA GLY A 53 14.04 -4.72 4.19
C GLY A 53 13.14 -4.11 3.12
N SER A 54 12.17 -3.30 3.53
CA SER A 54 11.42 -2.46 2.59
C SER A 54 10.55 -1.44 3.33
N THR A 55 10.62 -0.20 2.87
CA THR A 55 9.71 0.89 3.25
C THR A 55 8.51 1.03 2.30
N ASP A 56 8.50 0.35 1.16
CA ASP A 56 7.47 0.52 0.10
C ASP A 56 6.08 0.08 0.53
N SER A 57 6.02 -0.93 1.41
CA SER A 57 4.76 -1.37 2.01
C SER A 57 4.20 -0.38 3.04
N GLY A 58 4.90 0.74 3.28
CA GLY A 58 4.54 1.74 4.28
C GLY A 58 4.89 1.35 5.72
N PRO A 59 4.49 2.20 6.69
CA PRO A 59 4.94 2.16 8.09
C PRO A 59 4.25 1.09 8.95
N GLN A 60 3.22 0.42 8.42
CA GLN A 60 2.34 -0.45 9.23
C GLN A 60 3.09 -1.57 9.95
N LYS A 61 4.04 -2.24 9.30
CA LYS A 61 4.82 -3.33 9.92
C LYS A 61 5.55 -2.84 11.18
N LEU A 62 6.17 -1.67 11.06
CA LEU A 62 6.97 -1.05 12.12
C LEU A 62 6.09 -0.51 13.27
N ALA A 63 4.94 0.08 12.95
CA ALA A 63 4.01 0.62 13.95
C ALA A 63 3.14 -0.45 14.65
N LEU A 64 2.80 -1.54 13.95
CA LEU A 64 1.81 -2.51 14.42
C LEU A 64 2.41 -3.88 14.76
N GLY A 65 3.73 -4.07 14.58
CA GLY A 65 4.42 -5.33 14.90
C GLY A 65 4.14 -6.47 13.91
N GLY A 66 3.69 -6.14 12.69
CA GLY A 66 3.42 -7.12 11.64
C GLY A 66 4.69 -7.64 10.93
N MET A 67 4.51 -8.61 10.03
CA MET A 67 5.53 -9.06 9.09
C MET A 67 5.11 -8.78 7.64
N THR A 68 6.06 -8.75 6.68
CA THR A 68 5.77 -8.48 5.26
C THR A 68 4.78 -9.48 4.65
N VAL A 69 4.86 -10.76 5.04
CA VAL A 69 3.96 -11.81 4.56
C VAL A 69 3.40 -12.65 5.72
N PRO A 70 2.34 -13.44 5.52
CA PRO A 70 1.86 -14.34 6.55
C PRO A 70 2.94 -15.33 7.01
N ARG A 71 2.96 -15.64 8.31
CA ARG A 71 3.93 -16.54 8.95
C ARG A 71 4.18 -17.84 8.18
N GLY A 72 3.12 -18.47 7.65
CA GLY A 72 3.23 -19.73 6.91
C GLY A 72 4.13 -19.65 5.66
N ALA A 73 4.25 -18.46 5.06
CA ALA A 73 5.15 -18.24 3.93
C ALA A 73 6.64 -18.24 4.35
N TYR A 74 6.96 -17.64 5.50
CA TYR A 74 8.31 -17.72 6.10
C TYR A 74 8.67 -19.16 6.45
N VAL A 75 7.78 -19.91 7.11
CA VAL A 75 7.99 -21.33 7.45
C VAL A 75 8.30 -22.15 6.20
N ARG A 76 7.53 -21.97 5.11
CA ARG A 76 7.73 -22.68 3.84
C ARG A 76 9.12 -22.44 3.25
N ASP A 77 9.56 -21.19 3.21
CA ASP A 77 10.83 -20.83 2.55
C ASP A 77 12.04 -21.15 3.45
N LEU A 78 11.96 -20.87 4.75
CA LEU A 78 13.01 -21.23 5.71
C LEU A 78 13.21 -22.74 5.81
N GLN A 79 12.14 -23.55 5.71
CA GLN A 79 12.28 -25.00 5.66
C GLN A 79 13.18 -25.46 4.49
N LYS A 80 13.09 -24.81 3.33
CA LYS A 80 13.94 -25.10 2.16
C LYS A 80 15.36 -24.61 2.39
N LEU A 81 15.51 -23.34 2.81
CA LEU A 81 16.81 -22.69 2.95
C LEU A 81 17.67 -23.31 4.05
N VAL A 82 17.09 -23.64 5.20
CA VAL A 82 17.80 -24.35 6.29
C VAL A 82 18.25 -25.74 5.83
N ALA A 83 17.42 -26.44 5.06
CA ALA A 83 17.81 -27.74 4.50
C ALA A 83 18.97 -27.63 3.51
N SER A 84 18.94 -26.65 2.59
CA SER A 84 20.04 -26.40 1.65
C SER A 84 21.32 -25.95 2.37
N ALA A 85 21.22 -25.04 3.33
CA ALA A 85 22.35 -24.58 4.14
C ALA A 85 23.07 -25.75 4.84
N ARG A 86 22.31 -26.68 5.43
CA ARG A 86 22.83 -27.91 6.05
C ARG A 86 23.45 -28.85 5.03
N LYS A 87 22.75 -29.12 3.92
CA LYS A 87 23.17 -30.06 2.87
C LYS A 87 24.52 -29.67 2.28
N PHE A 88 24.74 -28.37 2.05
CA PHE A 88 25.94 -27.86 1.40
C PHE A 88 26.96 -27.23 2.37
N ASN A 89 26.68 -27.26 3.67
CA ASN A 89 27.52 -26.69 4.73
C ASN A 89 27.91 -25.23 4.47
N VAL A 90 26.92 -24.39 4.14
CA VAL A 90 27.09 -22.95 3.90
C VAL A 90 26.32 -22.13 4.94
N PRO A 91 26.83 -20.98 5.39
CA PRO A 91 26.10 -20.12 6.30
C PRO A 91 24.91 -19.46 5.59
N LEU A 92 23.80 -19.29 6.33
CA LEU A 92 22.60 -18.57 5.92
C LEU A 92 22.53 -17.22 6.62
N LEU A 93 22.63 -16.12 5.89
CA LEU A 93 22.48 -14.76 6.43
C LEU A 93 21.14 -14.17 5.95
N LEU A 94 20.34 -13.69 6.90
CA LEU A 94 19.02 -13.09 6.67
C LEU A 94 18.99 -11.73 7.35
N SER A 95 18.93 -10.62 6.61
CA SER A 95 18.82 -9.28 7.17
C SER A 95 17.43 -8.68 7.06
N SER A 96 17.19 -7.62 7.85
CA SER A 96 15.91 -6.94 7.95
C SER A 96 14.76 -7.91 8.24
N ALA A 97 14.98 -8.79 9.23
CA ALA A 97 14.08 -9.87 9.60
C ALA A 97 12.61 -9.41 9.66
N GLY A 98 11.71 -10.18 9.02
CA GLY A 98 10.27 -9.91 9.00
C GLY A 98 9.82 -8.66 8.23
N GLY A 99 10.73 -7.90 7.59
CA GLY A 99 10.39 -6.69 6.82
C GLY A 99 10.93 -5.41 7.44
N SER A 100 10.67 -5.23 8.73
CA SER A 100 11.08 -4.04 9.49
C SER A 100 12.37 -4.25 10.29
N GLY A 101 12.77 -5.51 10.53
CA GLY A 101 14.01 -5.81 11.25
C GLY A 101 14.00 -5.41 12.73
N THR A 102 12.82 -5.33 13.36
CA THR A 102 12.73 -5.11 14.81
C THR A 102 13.26 -6.33 15.58
N ASN A 103 13.60 -6.16 16.85
CA ASN A 103 14.03 -7.30 17.69
C ASN A 103 12.93 -8.35 17.81
N TYR A 104 11.65 -7.94 17.82
CA TYR A 104 10.51 -8.85 17.76
C TYR A 104 10.55 -9.69 16.49
N ASN A 105 10.73 -9.06 15.32
CA ASN A 105 10.79 -9.77 14.05
C ASN A 105 12.00 -10.71 13.98
N THR A 106 13.16 -10.27 14.45
CA THR A 106 14.38 -11.10 14.52
C THR A 106 14.12 -12.36 15.36
N ARG A 107 13.55 -12.22 16.56
CA ARG A 107 13.22 -13.35 17.44
C ARG A 107 12.19 -14.29 16.81
N GLU A 108 11.17 -13.77 16.11
CA GLU A 108 10.18 -14.59 15.44
C GLU A 108 10.78 -15.41 14.29
N ILE A 109 11.70 -14.83 13.50
CA ILE A 109 12.42 -15.59 12.45
C ILE A 109 13.32 -16.66 13.07
N VAL A 110 14.03 -16.38 14.17
CA VAL A 110 14.81 -17.39 14.91
C VAL A 110 13.91 -18.54 15.38
N LYS A 111 12.73 -18.23 15.92
CA LYS A 111 11.74 -19.24 16.33
C LYS A 111 11.27 -20.09 15.15
N ILE A 112 11.03 -19.49 13.98
CA ILE A 112 10.67 -20.26 12.79
C ILE A 112 11.83 -21.17 12.35
N ILE A 113 13.08 -20.68 12.40
CA ILE A 113 14.27 -21.49 12.10
C ILE A 113 14.36 -22.68 13.06
N ASP A 114 14.09 -22.47 14.35
CA ASP A 114 14.04 -23.53 15.35
C ASP A 114 12.95 -24.57 15.04
N GLU A 115 11.72 -24.12 14.74
CA GLU A 115 10.62 -25.02 14.37
C GLU A 115 10.92 -25.87 13.12
N VAL A 116 11.57 -25.29 12.10
CA VAL A 116 11.92 -26.05 10.88
C VAL A 116 13.15 -26.94 11.09
N ALA A 117 14.09 -26.53 11.94
CA ALA A 117 15.25 -27.32 12.32
C ALA A 117 14.85 -28.61 13.06
N HIS A 118 13.83 -28.53 13.91
CA HIS A 118 13.24 -29.66 14.64
C HIS A 118 12.55 -30.69 13.74
N LYS A 119 11.91 -30.26 12.65
CA LYS A 119 11.20 -31.18 11.74
C LYS A 119 12.13 -32.14 10.99
N ASN A 120 13.39 -31.76 10.82
CA ASN A 120 14.41 -32.57 10.14
C ASN A 120 15.72 -32.54 10.96
N PRO A 121 15.81 -33.24 12.10
CA PRO A 121 16.98 -33.15 12.97
C PRO A 121 18.19 -33.83 12.32
N THR A 122 19.23 -33.05 12.00
CA THR A 122 20.49 -33.54 11.43
C THR A 122 21.71 -33.09 12.26
N GLY A 123 21.51 -32.84 13.56
CA GLY A 123 22.52 -32.31 14.48
C GLY A 123 22.22 -30.88 14.95
N LYS A 124 23.07 -30.36 15.85
CA LYS A 124 22.95 -28.99 16.39
C LYS A 124 23.08 -27.96 15.27
N PHE A 125 22.19 -26.97 15.28
CA PHE A 125 22.20 -25.84 14.35
C PHE A 125 22.31 -24.57 15.19
N LYS A 126 23.42 -23.86 15.07
CA LYS A 126 23.72 -22.65 15.83
C LYS A 126 23.24 -21.45 15.03
N VAL A 127 22.36 -20.67 15.65
CA VAL A 127 21.79 -19.45 15.09
C VAL A 127 22.29 -18.26 15.91
N VAL A 128 22.67 -17.18 15.23
CA VAL A 128 23.03 -15.92 15.88
C VAL A 128 22.02 -14.86 15.50
N ALA A 129 21.41 -14.21 16.49
CA ALA A 129 20.47 -13.13 16.29
C ALA A 129 21.16 -11.79 16.57
N LEU A 130 21.21 -10.90 15.58
CA LEU A 130 21.77 -9.54 15.70
C LEU A 130 20.64 -8.52 15.72
N TYR A 131 20.61 -7.67 16.73
CA TYR A 131 19.49 -6.78 17.05
C TYR A 131 19.71 -5.34 16.59
N ALA A 132 18.60 -4.64 16.32
CA ALA A 132 18.61 -3.30 15.71
C ALA A 132 17.65 -2.31 16.37
N ASP A 133 16.84 -2.72 17.36
CA ASP A 133 16.03 -1.75 18.11
C ASP A 133 16.94 -0.82 18.90
N ILE A 134 16.59 0.46 18.91
CA ILE A 134 17.31 1.54 19.57
C ILE A 134 16.48 2.07 20.73
N ASP A 135 17.14 2.31 21.86
CA ASP A 135 16.52 2.92 23.02
C ASP A 135 16.07 4.36 22.71
N LYS A 136 14.86 4.73 23.17
CA LYS A 136 14.35 6.10 23.01
C LYS A 136 15.23 7.13 23.71
N GLU A 137 15.87 6.77 24.83
CA GLU A 137 16.82 7.62 25.52
C GLU A 137 18.06 7.91 24.66
N PHE A 138 18.54 6.94 23.88
CA PHE A 138 19.64 7.19 22.93
C PHE A 138 19.22 8.21 21.87
N ALA A 139 18.03 8.04 21.29
CA ALA A 139 17.50 8.98 20.30
C ALA A 139 17.32 10.39 20.91
N ARG A 140 16.85 10.47 22.16
CA ARG A 140 16.65 11.75 22.88
C ARG A 140 17.99 12.42 23.21
N GLU A 141 18.98 11.67 23.71
CA GLU A 141 20.35 12.18 23.95
C GLU A 141 20.93 12.78 22.67
N ARG A 142 20.82 12.07 21.54
CA ARG A 142 21.36 12.52 20.25
C ARG A 142 20.62 13.73 19.69
N LEU A 143 19.29 13.78 19.85
CA LEU A 143 18.49 14.95 19.48
C LEU A 143 18.93 16.19 20.28
N HIS A 144 19.09 16.05 21.60
CA HIS A 144 19.51 17.14 22.49
C HIS A 144 20.95 17.61 22.22
N ALA A 145 21.82 16.68 21.81
CA ALA A 145 23.18 16.99 21.40
C ALA A 145 23.28 17.68 20.02
N GLY A 146 22.18 17.77 19.26
CA GLY A 146 22.17 18.41 17.94
C GLY A 146 22.87 17.62 16.84
N VAL A 147 22.99 16.30 17.00
CA VAL A 147 23.72 15.40 16.09
C VAL A 147 22.79 14.45 15.31
N VAL A 148 21.52 14.87 15.14
CA VAL A 148 20.51 14.19 14.33
C VAL A 148 20.16 15.08 13.15
N THR A 149 20.11 14.51 11.95
CA THR A 149 19.80 15.24 10.71
C THR A 149 18.72 14.53 9.91
N PRO A 150 17.74 15.26 9.35
CA PRO A 150 16.68 14.65 8.54
C PRO A 150 17.23 14.05 7.25
N CYS A 151 16.71 12.88 6.87
CA CYS A 151 17.00 12.30 5.57
C CYS A 151 16.15 13.00 4.50
N SER A 152 16.78 13.51 3.44
CA SER A 152 16.10 14.14 2.30
C SER A 152 15.13 15.25 2.76
N SER A 153 13.84 15.13 2.46
CA SER A 153 12.78 16.09 2.79
C SER A 153 12.02 15.78 4.08
N ALA A 154 12.52 14.89 4.94
CA ALA A 154 11.91 14.63 6.23
C ALA A 154 11.87 15.92 7.09
N PRO A 155 10.80 16.14 7.87
CA PRO A 155 10.75 17.27 8.81
C PRO A 155 11.80 17.07 9.93
N PRO A 156 12.22 18.14 10.63
CA PRO A 156 13.11 18.02 11.78
C PRO A 156 12.53 17.10 12.87
N LEU A 157 13.37 16.22 13.43
CA LEU A 157 12.98 15.33 14.53
C LEU A 157 12.55 16.12 15.76
N THR A 158 11.45 15.71 16.39
CA THR A 158 10.97 16.27 17.65
C THR A 158 10.97 15.22 18.77
N GLU A 159 10.95 15.66 20.03
CA GLU A 159 10.75 14.73 21.17
C GLU A 159 9.41 13.99 21.07
N ALA A 160 8.37 14.66 20.59
CA ALA A 160 7.06 14.04 20.42
C ALA A 160 7.10 12.85 19.44
N ASP A 161 7.92 12.92 18.38
CA ASP A 161 8.08 11.82 17.44
C ASP A 161 8.76 10.60 18.07
N ILE A 162 9.71 10.82 18.99
CA ILE A 162 10.37 9.77 19.80
C ILE A 162 9.38 9.18 20.81
N ASP A 163 8.64 10.03 21.51
CA ASP A 163 7.70 9.57 22.54
C ASP A 163 6.54 8.78 21.93
N GLN A 164 6.04 9.21 20.77
CA GLN A 164 4.94 8.57 20.05
C GLN A 164 5.36 7.36 19.20
N SER A 165 6.65 7.18 18.90
CA SER A 165 7.10 6.04 18.12
C SER A 165 6.85 4.73 18.88
N VAL A 166 6.41 3.69 18.18
CA VAL A 166 6.19 2.37 18.81
C VAL A 166 7.53 1.67 19.07
N VAL A 167 8.41 1.66 18.07
CA VAL A 167 9.78 1.14 18.15
C VAL A 167 10.65 1.98 17.22
N ILE A 168 11.90 2.20 17.64
CA ILE A 168 12.93 2.84 16.81
C ILE A 168 13.89 1.74 16.39
N VAL A 169 14.15 1.63 15.09
CA VAL A 169 15.17 0.72 14.55
C VAL A 169 16.29 1.52 13.92
N ALA A 170 17.50 0.98 14.00
CA ALA A 170 18.67 1.51 13.31
C ALA A 170 18.97 0.68 12.06
N GLN A 171 19.10 1.34 10.91
CA GLN A 171 19.66 0.74 9.72
C GLN A 171 21.18 0.60 9.88
N MET A 172 21.62 -0.58 10.30
CA MET A 172 23.03 -0.85 10.58
C MET A 172 23.88 -1.02 9.32
N GLY A 173 25.17 -0.67 9.43
CA GLY A 173 26.18 -0.92 8.41
C GLY A 173 26.69 -2.36 8.39
N PRO A 174 27.71 -2.66 7.56
CA PRO A 174 28.37 -3.95 7.53
C PRO A 174 29.21 -4.26 8.77
N GLU A 175 29.63 -3.24 9.53
CA GLU A 175 30.51 -3.37 10.70
C GLU A 175 30.00 -4.33 11.79
N PRO A 176 28.77 -4.18 12.33
CA PRO A 176 28.29 -5.07 13.38
C PRO A 176 28.03 -6.50 12.87
N ILE A 177 27.68 -6.65 11.59
CA ILE A 177 27.50 -7.97 10.97
C ILE A 177 28.84 -8.69 10.83
N LEU A 178 29.89 -7.98 10.41
CA LEU A 178 31.25 -8.50 10.33
C LEU A 178 31.75 -8.96 11.70
N ASP A 179 31.58 -8.15 12.74
CA ASP A 179 31.94 -8.52 14.11
C ASP A 179 31.22 -9.80 14.56
N THR A 180 29.94 -9.92 14.21
CA THR A 180 29.12 -11.10 14.50
C THR A 180 29.65 -12.36 13.81
N LEU A 181 30.06 -12.25 12.53
CA LEU A 181 30.67 -13.34 11.75
C LEU A 181 32.04 -13.76 12.32
N ILE A 182 32.85 -12.79 12.76
CA ILE A 182 34.17 -13.04 13.37
C ILE A 182 34.02 -13.75 14.71
N ALA A 183 33.08 -13.29 15.55
CA ALA A 183 32.84 -13.87 16.87
C ALA A 183 32.20 -15.26 16.82
N ASN A 184 31.46 -15.58 15.75
CA ASN A 184 30.71 -16.83 15.61
C ASN A 184 31.02 -17.57 14.29
N PRO A 185 32.29 -17.96 14.04
CA PRO A 185 32.71 -18.55 12.76
C PRO A 185 32.11 -19.94 12.49
N ASP A 186 31.52 -20.57 13.51
CA ASP A 186 30.90 -21.89 13.52
C ASP A 186 29.36 -21.86 13.39
N ALA A 187 28.75 -20.68 13.39
CA ALA A 187 27.30 -20.55 13.27
C ALA A 187 26.81 -20.83 11.84
N GLN A 188 25.67 -21.52 11.73
CA GLN A 188 25.08 -21.91 10.46
C GLN A 188 24.05 -20.90 9.96
N ALA A 189 23.45 -20.09 10.85
CA ALA A 189 22.54 -19.03 10.43
C ALA A 189 22.74 -17.74 11.25
N PHE A 190 22.57 -16.62 10.57
CA PHE A 190 22.59 -15.27 11.14
C PHE A 190 21.27 -14.59 10.80
N VAL A 191 20.48 -14.26 11.82
CA VAL A 191 19.24 -13.51 11.69
C VAL A 191 19.52 -12.10 12.16
N ILE A 192 19.55 -11.17 11.22
CA ILE A 192 19.96 -9.79 11.43
C ILE A 192 18.70 -8.92 11.40
N GLY A 193 18.62 -8.00 12.37
CA GLY A 193 17.60 -6.96 12.42
C GLY A 193 17.72 -5.97 11.27
N ARG A 194 17.21 -4.75 11.46
CA ARG A 194 17.22 -3.72 10.42
C ARG A 194 18.66 -3.42 9.99
N ALA A 195 18.94 -3.63 8.71
CA ALA A 195 20.25 -3.37 8.13
C ALA A 195 20.08 -2.55 6.86
N TYR A 196 21.16 -1.88 6.45
CA TYR A 196 21.27 -1.37 5.10
C TYR A 196 21.36 -2.54 4.14
N ASP A 197 20.63 -2.46 3.05
CA ASP A 197 20.23 -3.62 2.24
C ASP A 197 21.46 -4.33 1.62
N ALA A 198 22.58 -3.63 1.41
CA ALA A 198 23.87 -4.21 0.99
C ALA A 198 24.78 -4.75 2.13
N SER A 199 24.47 -4.48 3.41
CA SER A 199 25.42 -4.63 4.54
C SER A 199 25.88 -6.06 4.79
N GLN A 200 24.99 -7.03 4.78
CA GLN A 200 25.30 -8.45 5.02
C GLN A 200 26.12 -9.08 3.89
N PHE A 201 25.88 -8.66 2.64
CA PHE A 201 26.69 -9.06 1.49
C PHE A 201 28.11 -8.53 1.65
N CYS A 202 28.22 -7.25 1.98
CA CYS A 202 29.51 -6.59 2.20
C CYS A 202 30.27 -7.20 3.38
N ALA A 203 29.59 -7.47 4.49
CA ALA A 203 30.18 -8.06 5.68
C ALA A 203 30.72 -9.47 5.42
N PHE A 204 29.99 -10.31 4.68
CA PHE A 204 30.46 -11.65 4.31
C PHE A 204 31.70 -11.58 3.40
N ALA A 205 31.70 -10.72 2.39
CA ALA A 205 32.86 -10.54 1.51
C ALA A 205 34.11 -10.05 2.29
N GLU A 206 33.91 -9.09 3.19
CA GLU A 206 34.97 -8.58 4.07
C GLU A 206 35.49 -9.68 5.03
N TYR A 207 34.60 -10.50 5.58
CA TYR A 207 34.96 -11.64 6.41
C TYR A 207 35.83 -12.66 5.65
N CYS A 208 35.45 -13.00 4.42
CA CYS A 208 36.25 -13.88 3.55
C CYS A 208 37.63 -13.27 3.24
N TYR A 209 37.68 -11.98 2.93
CA TYR A 209 38.92 -11.27 2.63
C TYR A 209 39.89 -11.29 3.83
N GLN A 210 39.37 -11.08 5.04
CA GLN A 210 40.16 -11.16 6.28
C GLN A 210 40.64 -12.58 6.57
N LYS A 211 39.79 -13.60 6.39
CA LYS A 211 40.19 -15.01 6.61
C LYS A 211 41.33 -15.47 5.71
N LEU A 212 41.41 -14.95 4.49
CA LEU A 212 42.49 -15.27 3.55
C LEU A 212 43.79 -14.50 3.85
N ASN A 213 43.83 -13.62 4.87
CA ASN A 213 45.00 -12.83 5.27
C ASN A 213 45.66 -12.08 4.10
N LEU A 214 44.84 -11.51 3.20
CA LEU A 214 45.30 -10.89 1.95
C LEU A 214 45.97 -9.52 2.14
N GLY A 215 45.99 -8.97 3.37
CA GLY A 215 46.56 -7.65 3.65
C GLY A 215 45.93 -6.55 2.81
N GLU A 216 46.75 -5.66 2.25
CA GLU A 216 46.32 -4.53 1.41
C GLU A 216 46.42 -4.82 -0.10
N GLN A 217 46.29 -6.08 -0.53
CA GLN A 217 46.30 -6.42 -1.96
C GLN A 217 45.22 -5.67 -2.76
N LEU A 218 44.05 -5.47 -2.16
CA LEU A 218 43.02 -4.58 -2.66
C LEU A 218 42.90 -3.38 -1.72
N ASP A 219 43.03 -2.16 -2.26
CA ASP A 219 42.91 -0.95 -1.45
C ASP A 219 41.50 -0.86 -0.82
N LYS A 220 41.41 -0.32 0.39
CA LYS A 220 40.17 -0.29 1.16
C LYS A 220 38.99 0.37 0.42
N TYR A 221 39.24 1.36 -0.44
CA TYR A 221 38.19 2.09 -1.15
C TYR A 221 37.60 1.23 -2.27
N THR A 222 38.46 0.58 -3.06
CA THR A 222 38.01 -0.37 -4.09
C THR A 222 37.36 -1.59 -3.44
N ARG A 223 37.93 -2.11 -2.35
CA ARG A 223 37.39 -3.26 -1.61
C ARG A 223 35.97 -3.00 -1.10
N ARG A 224 35.77 -1.96 -0.28
CA ARG A 224 34.44 -1.61 0.23
C ARG A 224 33.49 -1.23 -0.90
N GLY A 225 33.97 -0.51 -1.92
CA GLY A 225 33.14 -0.08 -3.06
C GLY A 225 32.58 -1.26 -3.84
N THR A 226 33.44 -2.25 -4.12
CA THR A 226 33.08 -3.50 -4.79
C THR A 226 32.07 -4.29 -3.96
N PHE A 227 32.37 -4.49 -2.67
CA PHE A 227 31.54 -5.34 -1.80
C PHE A 227 30.16 -4.74 -1.54
N THR A 228 30.07 -3.42 -1.39
CA THR A 228 28.79 -2.74 -1.28
C THR A 228 28.02 -2.78 -2.60
N HIS A 229 28.64 -2.49 -3.75
CA HIS A 229 27.94 -2.55 -5.05
C HIS A 229 27.43 -3.96 -5.40
N VAL A 230 28.15 -5.02 -5.01
CA VAL A 230 27.61 -6.39 -5.07
C VAL A 230 26.31 -6.49 -4.28
N GLY A 231 26.30 -6.00 -3.04
CA GLY A 231 25.10 -6.04 -2.18
C GLY A 231 23.91 -5.31 -2.79
N GLU A 232 24.11 -4.10 -3.32
CA GLU A 232 23.05 -3.31 -3.98
C GLU A 232 22.37 -4.07 -5.13
N ILE A 233 23.12 -4.91 -5.85
CA ILE A 233 22.54 -5.70 -6.95
C ILE A 233 21.85 -6.96 -6.43
N LEU A 234 22.36 -7.55 -5.33
CA LEU A 234 21.87 -8.82 -4.81
C LEU A 234 20.65 -8.68 -3.90
N GLU A 235 20.45 -7.55 -3.22
CA GLU A 235 19.39 -7.37 -2.21
C GLU A 235 17.99 -7.69 -2.73
N CYS A 236 17.69 -7.32 -3.99
CA CYS A 236 16.43 -7.61 -4.64
C CYS A 236 16.41 -8.96 -5.38
N GLY A 237 17.45 -9.78 -5.27
CA GLY A 237 17.54 -11.07 -5.94
C GLY A 237 17.63 -10.96 -7.47
N GLY A 238 16.88 -11.80 -8.18
CA GLY A 238 16.94 -11.92 -9.64
C GLY A 238 16.25 -10.80 -10.44
N LEU A 239 15.94 -9.65 -9.84
CA LEU A 239 15.30 -8.53 -10.55
C LEU A 239 16.22 -7.85 -11.57
N CYS A 240 17.54 -8.00 -11.43
CA CYS A 240 18.54 -7.54 -12.40
C CYS A 240 18.65 -8.42 -13.66
N ALA A 241 17.81 -9.45 -13.81
CA ALA A 241 17.81 -10.39 -14.93
C ALA A 241 16.65 -10.17 -15.91
N GLU A 242 16.79 -10.72 -17.11
CA GLU A 242 15.81 -10.71 -18.19
C GLU A 242 15.48 -12.15 -18.64
N PRO A 243 14.23 -12.63 -18.50
CA PRO A 243 13.17 -12.02 -17.69
C PRO A 243 13.55 -11.97 -16.20
N LYS A 244 12.89 -11.07 -15.45
CA LYS A 244 13.05 -10.96 -14.00
C LYS A 244 12.85 -12.33 -13.34
N GLY A 245 13.79 -12.72 -12.50
CA GLY A 245 13.79 -14.00 -11.79
C GLY A 245 13.73 -13.82 -10.27
N GLY A 246 13.64 -14.95 -9.56
CA GLY A 246 13.70 -14.96 -8.09
C GLY A 246 15.14 -14.78 -7.57
N GLY A 247 16.06 -15.62 -8.02
CA GLY A 247 17.42 -15.70 -7.46
C GLY A 247 18.54 -15.31 -8.42
N VAL A 248 19.66 -14.91 -7.84
CA VAL A 248 20.87 -14.43 -8.50
C VAL A 248 22.10 -14.89 -7.72
N ILE A 249 23.25 -14.95 -8.39
CA ILE A 249 24.52 -15.37 -7.82
C ILE A 249 25.55 -14.29 -8.10
N ALA A 250 26.37 -13.97 -7.10
CA ALA A 250 27.60 -13.21 -7.29
C ALA A 250 28.84 -14.10 -7.12
N THR A 251 29.83 -13.87 -7.98
CA THR A 251 31.21 -14.27 -7.73
C THR A 251 32.07 -13.04 -7.58
N ILE A 252 32.62 -12.81 -6.39
CA ILE A 252 33.50 -11.67 -6.11
C ILE A 252 34.94 -12.12 -6.40
N ARG A 253 35.72 -11.30 -7.11
CA ARG A 253 37.08 -11.62 -7.54
C ARG A 253 38.11 -10.83 -6.74
N LEU A 254 39.33 -11.38 -6.63
CA LEU A 254 40.43 -10.75 -5.89
C LEU A 254 40.96 -9.45 -6.52
N ASP A 255 40.67 -9.20 -7.80
CA ASP A 255 41.06 -7.97 -8.51
C ASP A 255 40.08 -6.80 -8.29
N GLY A 256 39.06 -6.97 -7.45
CA GLY A 256 38.03 -5.94 -7.22
C GLY A 256 36.93 -5.91 -8.29
N SER A 257 36.85 -6.91 -9.15
CA SER A 257 35.68 -7.14 -10.00
C SER A 257 34.70 -8.13 -9.36
N PHE A 258 33.47 -8.17 -9.85
CA PHE A 258 32.50 -9.19 -9.50
C PHE A 258 31.64 -9.57 -10.69
N GLU A 259 31.06 -10.76 -10.65
CA GLU A 259 30.25 -11.35 -11.71
C GLU A 259 28.86 -11.65 -11.19
N ILE A 260 27.83 -11.22 -11.92
CA ILE A 260 26.42 -11.43 -11.60
C ILE A 260 25.81 -12.41 -12.60
N THR A 261 25.28 -13.52 -12.10
CA THR A 261 24.67 -14.58 -12.91
C THR A 261 23.26 -14.89 -12.40
N PRO A 262 22.23 -14.90 -13.26
CA PRO A 262 20.89 -15.31 -12.83
C PRO A 262 20.82 -16.83 -12.61
N MET A 263 20.07 -17.24 -11.58
CA MET A 263 19.90 -18.66 -11.26
C MET A 263 18.98 -19.39 -12.25
N ALA A 264 17.99 -18.68 -12.80
CA ALA A 264 17.03 -19.27 -13.73
C ALA A 264 17.70 -19.60 -15.09
N PRO A 265 17.61 -20.86 -15.57
CA PRO A 265 18.29 -21.28 -16.81
C PRO A 265 17.83 -20.57 -18.08
N ASN A 266 16.66 -19.93 -18.06
CA ASN A 266 16.09 -19.18 -19.18
C ASN A 266 16.26 -17.65 -19.05
N ALA A 267 16.92 -17.16 -17.99
CA ALA A 267 17.15 -15.74 -17.76
C ALA A 267 18.60 -15.35 -18.04
N THR A 268 18.85 -14.11 -18.44
CA THR A 268 20.19 -13.54 -18.65
C THR A 268 20.33 -12.23 -17.89
N CYS A 269 21.52 -11.92 -17.38
CA CYS A 269 21.87 -10.55 -17.04
C CYS A 269 22.47 -9.87 -18.27
N THR A 270 22.13 -8.61 -18.50
CA THR A 270 22.72 -7.78 -19.55
C THR A 270 23.42 -6.58 -18.91
N PRO A 271 24.40 -5.94 -19.57
CA PRO A 271 25.02 -4.73 -19.04
C PRO A 271 23.99 -3.66 -18.66
N VAL A 272 22.92 -3.53 -19.46
CA VAL A 272 21.82 -2.60 -19.20
C VAL A 272 20.99 -3.03 -18.00
N SER A 273 20.62 -4.31 -17.88
CA SER A 273 19.76 -4.77 -16.79
C SER A 273 20.43 -4.66 -15.42
N VAL A 274 21.74 -4.97 -15.36
CA VAL A 274 22.53 -4.85 -14.12
C VAL A 274 22.78 -3.38 -13.77
N ALA A 275 23.17 -2.55 -14.74
CA ALA A 275 23.33 -1.12 -14.51
C ALA A 275 22.02 -0.45 -14.09
N ALA A 276 20.90 -0.75 -14.76
CA ALA A 276 19.58 -0.20 -14.44
C ALA A 276 19.14 -0.55 -13.01
N HIS A 277 19.53 -1.72 -12.51
CA HIS A 277 19.22 -2.11 -11.14
C HIS A 277 20.01 -1.29 -10.12
N THR A 278 21.24 -0.89 -10.42
CA THR A 278 22.00 0.05 -9.57
C THR A 278 21.32 1.42 -9.46
N LEU A 279 20.50 1.84 -10.43
CA LEU A 279 19.73 3.09 -10.37
C LEU A 279 18.40 2.95 -9.61
N TYR A 280 17.96 1.73 -9.38
CA TYR A 280 16.65 1.43 -8.81
C TYR A 280 16.58 1.91 -7.35
N GLU A 281 15.45 2.49 -6.93
CA GLU A 281 15.19 2.96 -5.56
C GLU A 281 16.20 3.97 -4.97
N ASN A 282 17.02 4.58 -5.82
CA ASN A 282 18.08 5.49 -5.42
C ASN A 282 17.80 6.95 -5.82
N THR A 283 18.20 7.89 -4.95
CA THR A 283 18.01 9.35 -5.20
C THR A 283 18.89 9.86 -6.35
N ARG A 284 20.05 9.24 -6.56
CA ARG A 284 21.03 9.60 -7.59
C ARG A 284 21.61 8.33 -8.24
N PRO A 285 22.02 8.39 -9.52
CA PRO A 285 22.57 7.23 -10.22
C PRO A 285 24.07 6.98 -9.95
N ASP A 286 24.80 7.98 -9.46
CA ASP A 286 26.27 7.97 -9.36
C ASP A 286 26.78 7.80 -7.91
N THR A 287 25.97 8.19 -6.93
CA THR A 287 26.35 8.22 -5.51
C THR A 287 25.24 7.60 -4.67
N LEU A 288 25.49 6.41 -4.09
CA LEU A 288 24.52 5.74 -3.23
C LEU A 288 25.00 5.78 -1.78
N PHE A 289 24.24 6.48 -0.93
CA PHE A 289 24.57 6.70 0.47
C PHE A 289 24.11 5.53 1.34
N GLY A 290 25.01 5.08 2.21
CA GLY A 290 24.71 4.06 3.22
C GLY A 290 25.43 4.37 4.54
N PRO A 291 25.32 3.50 5.54
CA PRO A 291 26.02 3.67 6.80
C PRO A 291 27.53 3.82 6.61
N GLY A 292 28.11 4.87 7.19
CA GLY A 292 29.55 5.14 7.15
C GLY A 292 30.14 5.77 5.88
N GLY A 293 29.31 6.11 4.88
CA GLY A 293 29.83 6.63 3.61
C GLY A 293 28.87 6.52 2.43
N HIS A 294 29.44 6.39 1.25
CA HIS A 294 28.70 6.13 0.02
C HIS A 294 29.56 5.38 -0.98
N ILE A 295 28.91 4.65 -1.90
CA ILE A 295 29.57 4.17 -3.11
C ILE A 295 29.53 5.24 -4.20
N ASP A 296 30.65 5.40 -4.90
CA ASP A 296 30.81 6.17 -6.13
C ASP A 296 30.90 5.19 -7.30
N LEU A 297 29.94 5.33 -8.20
CA LEU A 297 29.71 4.47 -9.36
C LEU A 297 30.15 5.13 -10.67
N SER A 298 30.73 6.34 -10.63
CA SER A 298 31.08 7.13 -11.81
C SER A 298 32.07 6.43 -12.76
N ASN A 299 32.82 5.45 -12.24
CA ASN A 299 33.79 4.66 -13.00
C ASN A 299 33.36 3.19 -13.19
N SER A 300 32.12 2.84 -12.83
CA SER A 300 31.60 1.48 -12.96
C SER A 300 31.47 1.07 -14.43
N GLN A 301 31.97 -0.12 -14.77
CA GLN A 301 31.87 -0.72 -16.10
C GLN A 301 31.14 -2.05 -16.01
N TYR A 302 30.33 -2.35 -17.03
CA TYR A 302 29.50 -3.56 -17.10
C TYR A 302 29.81 -4.31 -18.39
N GLU A 303 30.28 -5.55 -18.27
CA GLU A 303 30.76 -6.36 -19.40
C GLU A 303 30.02 -7.69 -19.44
N LEU A 304 29.36 -8.00 -20.55
CA LEU A 304 28.73 -9.31 -20.77
C LEU A 304 29.80 -10.36 -21.09
N LEU A 305 29.83 -11.46 -20.34
CA LEU A 305 30.78 -12.55 -20.56
C LEU A 305 30.33 -13.50 -21.67
N ASP A 306 31.24 -14.38 -22.11
CA ASP A 306 31.06 -15.30 -23.24
C ASP A 306 29.89 -16.29 -23.07
N ASP A 307 29.48 -16.57 -21.84
CA ASP A 307 28.31 -17.41 -21.54
C ASP A 307 26.98 -16.74 -21.92
N LYS A 308 27.02 -15.45 -22.29
CA LYS A 308 25.89 -14.59 -22.66
C LYS A 308 24.80 -14.54 -21.59
N ARG A 309 25.18 -14.75 -20.32
CA ARG A 309 24.28 -14.80 -19.17
C ARG A 309 24.81 -14.01 -17.98
N THR A 310 26.13 -13.90 -17.87
CA THR A 310 26.83 -13.31 -16.74
C THR A 310 27.40 -11.96 -17.10
N VAL A 311 27.24 -10.99 -16.20
CA VAL A 311 27.82 -9.65 -16.36
C VAL A 311 28.91 -9.46 -15.33
N ARG A 312 30.11 -9.08 -15.78
CA ARG A 312 31.20 -8.65 -14.92
C ARG A 312 31.13 -7.14 -14.70
N VAL A 313 31.30 -6.72 -13.45
CA VAL A 313 31.29 -5.32 -13.02
C VAL A 313 32.62 -4.98 -12.35
N ARG A 314 33.15 -3.78 -12.63
CA ARG A 314 34.40 -3.25 -12.05
C ARG A 314 34.37 -1.73 -11.95
N GLY A 315 35.25 -1.15 -11.13
CA GLY A 315 35.50 0.30 -11.08
C GLY A 315 34.74 1.07 -10.00
N SER A 316 33.94 0.39 -9.17
CA SER A 316 33.20 0.99 -8.07
C SER A 316 34.12 1.31 -6.89
N ARG A 317 33.93 2.46 -6.26
CA ARG A 317 34.75 2.93 -5.13
C ARG A 317 33.88 3.35 -3.97
N TYR A 318 34.40 3.25 -2.74
CA TYR A 318 33.72 3.76 -1.55
C TYR A 318 34.38 5.03 -1.03
N VAL A 319 33.57 5.96 -0.54
CA VAL A 319 34.01 7.20 0.10
C VAL A 319 33.51 7.19 1.55
N TYR A 320 34.45 7.14 2.50
CA TYR A 320 34.15 7.07 3.91
C TYR A 320 33.78 8.45 4.48
N THR A 321 32.65 8.54 5.19
CA THR A 321 32.28 9.78 5.88
C THR A 321 33.24 10.10 7.03
N LYS A 322 33.83 9.10 7.69
CA LYS A 322 34.83 9.32 8.76
C LYS A 322 36.07 10.06 8.26
N GLU A 323 36.45 9.85 7.01
CA GLU A 323 37.63 10.49 6.40
C GLU A 323 37.30 11.86 5.79
N THR A 324 36.09 12.04 5.29
CA THR A 324 35.66 13.29 4.65
C THR A 324 35.05 14.30 5.63
N LYS A 325 34.45 13.82 6.72
CA LYS A 325 33.70 14.62 7.70
C LYS A 325 34.03 14.32 9.16
N GLY A 326 34.85 13.31 9.45
CA GLY A 326 35.20 12.93 10.83
C GLY A 326 34.12 12.14 11.58
N ILE A 327 33.02 11.75 10.91
CA ILE A 327 31.84 11.15 11.55
C ILE A 327 31.39 9.86 10.85
N TYR A 328 30.90 8.89 11.61
CA TYR A 328 30.12 7.75 11.11
C TYR A 328 28.65 7.98 11.43
N GLN A 329 27.75 7.70 10.49
CA GLN A 329 26.32 7.88 10.67
C GLN A 329 25.56 6.61 10.30
N ILE A 330 24.49 6.35 11.04
CA ILE A 330 23.45 5.37 10.71
C ILE A 330 22.11 6.07 10.57
N LYS A 331 21.13 5.39 9.98
CA LYS A 331 19.77 5.91 9.85
C LYS A 331 18.87 5.32 10.93
N LEU A 332 18.13 6.17 11.64
CA LEU A 332 17.03 5.78 12.51
C LEU A 332 15.72 5.84 11.74
N GLU A 333 14.92 4.79 11.88
CA GLU A 333 13.58 4.67 11.33
C GLU A 333 12.59 4.34 12.45
N ALA A 334 11.44 5.00 12.47
CA ALA A 334 10.38 4.71 13.41
C ALA A 334 9.02 5.08 12.84
N ALA A 335 7.99 4.42 13.36
CA ALA A 335 6.61 4.71 13.02
C ALA A 335 5.75 4.86 14.27
N LYS A 336 4.68 5.64 14.14
CA LYS A 336 3.68 5.90 15.17
C LYS A 336 2.28 5.54 14.70
N LEU A 337 1.36 5.43 15.64
CA LEU A 337 -0.06 5.34 15.38
C LEU A 337 -0.65 6.75 15.27
N ALA A 338 -1.04 7.17 14.07
CA ALA A 338 -1.69 8.46 13.83
C ALA A 338 -3.17 8.48 14.30
N GLY A 339 -3.81 7.31 14.37
CA GLY A 339 -5.20 7.16 14.79
C GLY A 339 -5.83 5.92 14.17
N TYR A 340 -7.14 5.94 13.96
CA TYR A 340 -7.93 4.89 13.32
C TYR A 340 -8.67 5.45 12.12
N ARG A 341 -8.78 4.63 11.07
CA ARG A 341 -9.44 5.00 9.82
C ARG A 341 -10.73 4.24 9.62
N ALA A 342 -11.66 4.89 8.95
CA ALA A 342 -12.83 4.24 8.37
C ALA A 342 -13.15 4.89 7.03
N MET A 343 -13.83 4.16 6.14
CA MET A 343 -14.25 4.71 4.85
C MET A 343 -15.67 4.31 4.49
N TYR A 344 -16.24 5.03 3.54
CA TYR A 344 -17.40 4.61 2.76
C TYR A 344 -17.14 4.90 1.29
N LEU A 345 -17.77 4.14 0.41
CA LEU A 345 -17.53 4.24 -1.02
C LEU A 345 -18.82 4.13 -1.83
N GLY A 346 -18.80 4.76 -2.99
CA GLY A 346 -19.90 4.75 -3.94
C GLY A 346 -19.60 5.63 -5.14
N ALA A 347 -20.62 5.94 -5.93
CA ALA A 347 -20.49 6.77 -7.13
C ALA A 347 -21.60 7.80 -7.24
N HIS A 348 -21.30 8.90 -7.93
CA HIS A 348 -22.26 9.88 -8.43
C HIS A 348 -22.27 9.84 -9.95
N LYS A 349 -23.46 9.89 -10.55
CA LYS A 349 -23.71 9.82 -12.00
C LYS A 349 -24.60 10.97 -12.51
N ASP A 350 -25.12 11.77 -11.58
CA ASP A 350 -25.88 12.98 -11.90
C ASP A 350 -24.93 14.11 -12.33
N PRO A 351 -24.98 14.55 -13.60
CA PRO A 351 -24.08 15.59 -14.11
C PRO A 351 -24.23 16.93 -13.38
N VAL A 352 -25.42 17.23 -12.82
CA VAL A 352 -25.67 18.48 -12.09
C VAL A 352 -24.92 18.49 -10.77
N LEU A 353 -24.89 17.37 -10.04
CA LEU A 353 -24.13 17.24 -8.80
C LEU A 353 -22.63 17.21 -9.09
N ILE A 354 -22.21 16.41 -10.08
CA ILE A 354 -20.79 16.26 -10.44
C ILE A 354 -20.17 17.62 -10.77
N GLY A 355 -20.87 18.48 -11.53
CA GLY A 355 -20.41 19.83 -11.86
C GLY A 355 -20.23 20.79 -10.68
N GLN A 356 -20.69 20.41 -9.47
CA GLN A 356 -20.58 21.22 -8.24
C GLN A 356 -20.04 20.42 -7.04
N MET A 357 -19.29 19.34 -7.30
CA MET A 357 -18.85 18.36 -6.30
C MET A 357 -18.15 19.00 -5.09
N GLU A 358 -17.24 19.94 -5.30
CA GLU A 358 -16.47 20.57 -4.20
C GLU A 358 -17.39 21.31 -3.21
N LYS A 359 -18.35 22.09 -3.73
CA LYS A 359 -19.34 22.79 -2.92
C LYS A 359 -20.26 21.82 -2.19
N PHE A 360 -20.61 20.71 -2.85
CA PHE A 360 -21.41 19.65 -2.25
C PHE A 360 -20.67 18.99 -1.07
N LEU A 361 -19.41 18.58 -1.25
CA LEU A 361 -18.61 17.96 -0.20
C LEU A 361 -18.33 18.90 0.97
N ALA A 362 -18.18 20.20 0.73
CA ALA A 362 -18.11 21.20 1.81
C ALA A 362 -19.41 21.23 2.64
N THR A 363 -20.57 21.08 1.99
CA THR A 363 -21.87 20.97 2.67
C THR A 363 -21.95 19.69 3.49
N VAL A 364 -21.47 18.56 2.96
CA VAL A 364 -21.37 17.29 3.69
C VAL A 364 -20.47 17.44 4.92
N LYS A 365 -19.28 18.03 4.79
CA LYS A 365 -18.36 18.26 5.90
C LYS A 365 -18.99 19.14 6.98
N GLY A 366 -19.71 20.20 6.60
CA GLY A 366 -20.46 21.06 7.52
C GLY A 366 -21.54 20.32 8.30
N TYR A 367 -22.30 19.44 7.62
CA TYR A 367 -23.29 18.60 8.28
C TYR A 367 -22.67 17.64 9.30
N VAL A 368 -21.56 16.99 8.94
CA VAL A 368 -20.85 16.08 9.86
C VAL A 368 -20.33 16.83 11.09
N LYS A 369 -19.78 18.04 10.92
CA LYS A 369 -19.36 18.90 12.03
C LYS A 369 -20.52 19.26 12.96
N MET A 370 -21.69 19.57 12.40
CA MET A 370 -22.88 19.89 13.18
C MET A 370 -23.39 18.69 13.99
N GLU A 371 -23.37 17.48 13.41
CA GLU A 371 -23.83 16.25 14.08
C GLU A 371 -22.85 15.71 15.13
N HIS A 372 -21.60 16.20 15.14
CA HIS A 372 -20.57 15.84 16.11
C HIS A 372 -20.04 17.08 16.84
N ALA A 373 -20.92 18.06 17.10
CA ALA A 373 -20.53 19.32 17.74
C ALA A 373 -20.12 19.15 19.22
N ASP A 374 -20.52 18.05 19.84
CA ASP A 374 -20.20 17.61 21.20
C ASP A 374 -18.92 16.77 21.29
N VAL A 375 -18.35 16.33 20.16
CA VAL A 375 -17.08 15.59 20.12
C VAL A 375 -15.92 16.57 20.29
N THR A 376 -15.07 16.32 21.29
CA THR A 376 -13.92 17.17 21.62
C THR A 376 -12.62 16.67 21.01
N GLU A 377 -12.58 15.36 20.71
CA GLU A 377 -11.47 14.67 20.11
C GLU A 377 -11.25 15.16 18.67
N PRO A 378 -9.98 15.32 18.24
CA PRO A 378 -9.69 15.74 16.88
C PRO A 378 -10.12 14.65 15.89
N TRP A 379 -10.69 15.06 14.76
CA TRP A 379 -10.99 14.14 13.66
C TRP A 379 -10.89 14.86 12.32
N GLU A 380 -10.58 14.08 11.30
CA GLU A 380 -10.51 14.54 9.91
C GLU A 380 -11.49 13.77 9.04
N LEU A 381 -11.96 14.42 7.98
CA LEU A 381 -12.82 13.83 6.96
C LEU A 381 -12.46 14.46 5.62
N GLU A 382 -12.03 13.60 4.69
CA GLU A 382 -11.66 13.98 3.33
C GLU A 382 -12.20 12.95 2.32
N TRP A 383 -12.05 13.26 1.03
CA TRP A 383 -12.56 12.43 -0.06
C TRP A 383 -11.51 12.18 -1.13
N HIS A 384 -11.40 10.91 -1.55
CA HIS A 384 -10.78 10.55 -2.81
C HIS A 384 -11.84 10.64 -3.92
N ILE A 385 -11.56 11.42 -4.95
CA ILE A 385 -12.45 11.62 -6.10
C ILE A 385 -11.79 11.00 -7.34
N ILE A 386 -12.32 9.86 -7.78
CA ILE A 386 -11.77 9.09 -8.89
C ILE A 386 -12.64 9.32 -10.13
N GLY A 387 -11.99 9.68 -11.25
CA GLY A 387 -12.69 9.99 -12.50
C GLY A 387 -13.23 11.42 -12.57
N LYS A 388 -12.65 12.37 -11.81
CA LYS A 388 -13.05 13.81 -11.77
C LYS A 388 -13.06 14.49 -13.16
N GLY A 389 -12.39 13.91 -14.16
CA GLY A 389 -12.18 14.50 -15.48
C GLY A 389 -11.16 15.63 -15.46
N ASP A 390 -10.61 15.98 -16.62
CA ASP A 390 -9.70 17.12 -16.81
C ASP A 390 -10.41 18.26 -17.56
N ASN A 391 -10.03 19.52 -17.29
CA ASN A 391 -10.33 20.69 -18.12
C ASN A 391 -11.79 20.85 -18.59
N GLY A 392 -12.72 21.07 -17.65
CA GLY A 392 -14.07 21.56 -17.96
C GLY A 392 -15.05 20.52 -18.52
N ASN A 393 -14.63 19.29 -18.79
CA ASN A 393 -15.53 18.20 -19.16
C ASN A 393 -16.11 17.55 -17.90
N VAL A 394 -17.43 17.63 -17.74
CA VAL A 394 -18.15 16.95 -16.66
C VAL A 394 -18.19 15.44 -16.96
N PRO A 395 -17.56 14.58 -16.15
CA PRO A 395 -17.58 13.14 -16.38
C PRO A 395 -18.99 12.56 -16.18
N GLN A 396 -19.26 11.42 -16.82
CA GLN A 396 -20.56 10.74 -16.70
C GLN A 396 -20.77 10.06 -15.34
N GLU A 397 -19.67 9.72 -14.67
CA GLU A 397 -19.65 9.03 -13.38
C GLU A 397 -18.35 9.39 -12.64
N VAL A 398 -18.47 9.59 -11.33
CA VAL A 398 -17.35 9.82 -10.42
C VAL A 398 -17.47 8.85 -9.26
N ALA A 399 -16.42 8.07 -9.02
CA ALA A 399 -16.31 7.26 -7.82
C ALA A 399 -15.78 8.13 -6.67
N LEU A 400 -16.38 7.96 -5.49
CA LEU A 400 -16.09 8.75 -4.31
C LEU A 400 -15.81 7.81 -3.14
N ILE A 401 -14.68 8.01 -2.48
CA ILE A 401 -14.33 7.34 -1.23
C ILE A 401 -14.20 8.42 -0.17
N GLY A 402 -15.16 8.49 0.76
CA GLY A 402 -15.04 9.36 1.92
C GLY A 402 -14.37 8.64 3.06
N GLU A 403 -13.37 9.27 3.65
CA GLU A 403 -12.47 8.65 4.61
C GLU A 403 -12.29 9.54 5.83
N ALA A 404 -12.37 8.95 7.01
CA ALA A 404 -12.15 9.65 8.27
C ALA A 404 -10.96 9.09 9.04
N LEU A 405 -10.25 9.98 9.74
CA LEU A 405 -9.21 9.67 10.72
C LEU A 405 -9.64 10.22 12.08
N ALA A 406 -9.56 9.40 13.13
CA ALA A 406 -9.89 9.80 14.50
C ALA A 406 -9.08 8.99 15.54
N PRO A 407 -9.00 9.42 16.81
CA PRO A 407 -8.30 8.70 17.88
C PRO A 407 -8.82 7.29 18.18
N THR A 408 -10.07 6.96 17.83
CA THR A 408 -10.68 5.65 18.05
C THR A 408 -11.40 5.14 16.80
N GLN A 409 -11.52 3.82 16.67
CA GLN A 409 -12.20 3.20 15.54
C GLN A 409 -13.70 3.52 15.54
N GLU A 410 -14.30 3.63 16.72
CA GLU A 410 -15.70 3.97 16.93
C GLU A 410 -15.99 5.37 16.40
N LEU A 411 -15.15 6.36 16.75
CA LEU A 411 -15.31 7.73 16.29
C LEU A 411 -15.10 7.82 14.77
N ALA A 412 -14.03 7.24 14.23
CA ALA A 412 -13.77 7.23 12.79
C ALA A 412 -14.97 6.63 12.02
N THR A 413 -15.54 5.53 12.53
CA THR A 413 -16.72 4.87 11.96
C THR A 413 -17.97 5.76 12.05
N SER A 414 -18.17 6.47 13.17
CA SER A 414 -19.28 7.42 13.32
C SER A 414 -19.19 8.58 12.32
N ILE A 415 -17.99 9.17 12.16
CA ILE A 415 -17.74 10.25 11.20
C ILE A 415 -18.12 9.82 9.79
N VAL A 416 -17.63 8.67 9.30
CA VAL A 416 -17.98 8.18 7.96
C VAL A 416 -19.44 7.77 7.82
N ALA A 417 -20.06 7.22 8.87
CA ALA A 417 -21.47 6.86 8.85
C ALA A 417 -22.36 8.09 8.62
N LYS A 418 -22.05 9.22 9.26
CA LYS A 418 -22.76 10.50 9.04
C LYS A 418 -22.40 11.16 7.72
N ALA A 419 -21.12 11.14 7.34
CA ALA A 419 -20.68 11.66 6.05
C ALA A 419 -21.43 10.98 4.90
N LYS A 420 -21.50 9.64 4.91
CA LYS A 420 -22.29 8.86 3.95
C LYS A 420 -23.75 9.30 3.88
N VAL A 421 -24.42 9.46 5.04
CA VAL A 421 -25.83 9.90 5.07
C VAL A 421 -26.00 11.25 4.38
N ALA A 422 -25.11 12.21 4.67
CA ALA A 422 -25.12 13.50 4.00
C ALA A 422 -24.77 13.40 2.51
N THR A 423 -23.82 12.56 2.11
CA THR A 423 -23.49 12.32 0.69
C THR A 423 -24.68 11.74 -0.08
N ILE A 424 -25.54 10.95 0.56
CA ILE A 424 -26.76 10.45 -0.07
C ILE A 424 -27.83 11.56 -0.17
N HIS A 425 -28.03 12.35 0.89
CA HIS A 425 -29.26 13.14 1.08
C HIS A 425 -29.09 14.66 1.09
N ALA A 426 -27.87 15.19 1.14
CA ALA A 426 -27.65 16.62 1.22
C ALA A 426 -28.20 17.33 -0.03
N PRO A 427 -28.81 18.51 0.15
CA PRO A 427 -29.38 19.23 -0.98
C PRO A 427 -28.29 19.95 -1.78
N TYR A 428 -28.51 20.12 -3.08
CA TYR A 428 -27.66 20.90 -3.98
C TYR A 428 -28.54 21.65 -5.00
N ARG A 429 -27.99 22.68 -5.64
CA ARG A 429 -28.76 23.47 -6.62
C ARG A 429 -29.09 22.60 -7.83
N GLY A 430 -30.35 22.55 -8.22
CA GLY A 430 -30.82 21.76 -9.37
C GLY A 430 -31.09 20.29 -9.06
N LEU A 431 -31.11 19.89 -7.78
CA LEU A 431 -31.46 18.53 -7.34
C LEU A 431 -32.81 18.07 -7.92
N LYS A 432 -32.77 16.98 -8.70
CA LYS A 432 -33.97 16.27 -9.20
C LYS A 432 -34.29 15.01 -8.37
N ALA A 433 -33.27 14.30 -7.92
CA ALA A 433 -33.38 13.01 -7.26
C ALA A 433 -33.59 13.10 -5.74
N THR A 434 -34.81 13.43 -5.31
CA THR A 434 -35.11 13.69 -3.89
C THR A 434 -35.02 12.46 -2.98
N SER A 435 -34.86 11.26 -3.52
CA SER A 435 -34.75 9.98 -2.78
C SER A 435 -33.31 9.58 -2.43
N GLY A 436 -32.35 10.47 -2.76
CA GLY A 436 -30.92 10.34 -2.53
C GLY A 436 -30.15 10.07 -3.81
N ASN A 437 -28.95 10.66 -3.96
CA ASN A 437 -28.23 10.74 -5.23
C ASN A 437 -26.82 10.13 -5.20
N PHE A 438 -26.64 9.05 -4.43
CA PHE A 438 -25.35 8.35 -4.28
C PHE A 438 -25.59 6.84 -4.39
N ALA A 439 -24.96 6.20 -5.37
CA ALA A 439 -24.99 4.74 -5.54
C ALA A 439 -23.93 4.17 -4.60
N HIS A 440 -24.37 3.45 -3.57
CA HIS A 440 -23.49 2.96 -2.51
C HIS A 440 -23.89 1.57 -2.04
N GLY A 441 -23.06 1.00 -1.17
CA GLY A 441 -23.32 -0.29 -0.54
C GLY A 441 -22.75 -1.47 -1.31
N ILE A 442 -21.59 -1.30 -1.95
CA ILE A 442 -20.92 -2.41 -2.63
C ILE A 442 -20.72 -3.57 -1.64
N GLY A 443 -21.27 -4.73 -1.96
CA GLY A 443 -21.25 -5.91 -1.09
C GLY A 443 -22.13 -5.81 0.16
N GLY A 444 -23.10 -4.90 0.20
CA GLY A 444 -23.99 -4.67 1.34
C GLY A 444 -23.34 -3.92 2.51
N LEU A 445 -22.07 -3.52 2.37
CA LEU A 445 -21.33 -2.77 3.39
C LEU A 445 -21.52 -1.27 3.19
N TYR A 446 -22.04 -0.61 4.21
CA TYR A 446 -22.28 0.83 4.15
C TYR A 446 -21.09 1.67 4.62
N THR A 447 -20.26 1.10 5.50
CA THR A 447 -19.04 1.70 6.05
C THR A 447 -18.05 0.58 6.30
N VAL A 448 -16.77 0.86 6.11
CA VAL A 448 -15.68 -0.12 6.25
C VAL A 448 -14.68 0.42 7.27
N PRO A 449 -14.59 -0.19 8.47
CA PRO A 449 -13.48 0.05 9.38
C PRO A 449 -12.16 -0.35 8.72
N LEU A 450 -11.17 0.54 8.72
CA LEU A 450 -9.84 0.29 8.14
C LEU A 450 -8.80 -0.04 9.21
N GLY A 451 -9.13 0.12 10.49
CA GLY A 451 -8.23 -0.17 11.59
C GLY A 451 -7.23 0.96 11.84
N PRO A 452 -6.14 0.67 12.58
CA PRO A 452 -5.11 1.65 12.92
C PRO A 452 -4.40 2.22 11.68
N CYS A 453 -4.13 3.52 11.70
CA CYS A 453 -3.36 4.25 10.70
C CYS A 453 -1.94 4.49 11.20
N ALA A 454 -0.97 3.85 10.56
CA ALA A 454 0.44 4.06 10.86
C ALA A 454 1.02 5.20 10.01
N GLU A 455 1.99 5.92 10.58
CA GLU A 455 2.75 6.97 9.91
C GLU A 455 4.23 6.86 10.29
N PHE A 456 5.15 7.12 9.35
CA PHE A 456 6.57 7.27 9.71
C PHE A 456 6.75 8.56 10.51
N CYS A 457 7.42 8.48 11.66
CA CYS A 457 7.72 9.64 12.49
C CYS A 457 9.23 9.91 12.65
N ILE A 458 10.07 8.92 12.37
CA ILE A 458 11.53 9.09 12.36
C ILE A 458 12.07 8.54 11.05
N TYR A 459 12.79 9.38 10.31
CA TYR A 459 13.57 9.03 9.14
C TYR A 459 14.81 9.94 9.07
N HIS A 460 15.79 9.66 9.93
CA HIS A 460 16.88 10.60 10.26
C HIS A 460 18.24 9.90 10.32
N LEU A 461 19.31 10.59 9.93
CA LEU A 461 20.68 10.17 10.23
C LEU A 461 21.07 10.62 11.64
N VAL A 462 21.81 9.77 12.33
CA VAL A 462 22.39 10.07 13.65
C VAL A 462 23.90 9.82 13.62
N GLU A 463 24.66 10.75 14.21
CA GLU A 463 26.11 10.58 14.37
C GLU A 463 26.42 9.61 15.52
N LEU A 464 27.37 8.72 15.27
CA LEU A 464 27.83 7.73 16.23
C LEU A 464 29.17 8.14 16.86
N LYS A 465 29.32 7.85 18.16
CA LYS A 465 30.62 7.87 18.84
C LYS A 465 31.41 6.65 18.38
N GLU A 466 32.74 6.77 18.39
CA GLU A 466 33.62 5.67 18.00
C GLU A 466 33.35 4.40 18.82
N GLY A 467 33.09 3.30 18.12
CA GLY A 467 32.76 2.00 18.71
C GLY A 467 31.26 1.70 18.76
N GLU A 468 30.38 2.71 18.63
CA GLU A 468 28.92 2.49 18.59
C GLU A 468 28.47 1.81 17.30
N GLU A 469 29.27 1.90 16.23
CA GLU A 469 29.05 1.20 14.97
C GLU A 469 29.42 -0.29 15.02
N ARG A 470 29.91 -0.80 16.16
CA ARG A 470 30.42 -2.18 16.30
C ARG A 470 29.37 -3.13 16.91
N GLY A 471 29.51 -4.41 16.58
CA GLY A 471 28.65 -5.49 17.07
C GLY A 471 29.31 -6.26 18.21
N GLY A 472 28.51 -6.77 19.15
CA GLY A 472 29.03 -7.49 20.32
C GLY A 472 27.94 -7.90 21.31
N ILE A 473 28.23 -8.86 22.19
CA ILE A 473 27.29 -9.26 23.26
C ILE A 473 26.95 -8.06 24.16
N ASP A 474 27.96 -7.25 24.49
CA ASP A 474 27.85 -6.05 25.32
C ASP A 474 27.91 -4.75 24.50
N ALA A 475 27.69 -4.81 23.19
CA ALA A 475 27.71 -3.62 22.35
C ALA A 475 26.60 -2.63 22.77
N PRO A 476 26.84 -1.31 22.67
CA PRO A 476 25.88 -0.32 23.12
C PRO A 476 24.60 -0.33 22.27
N LEU A 477 24.74 -0.51 20.96
CA LEU A 477 23.62 -0.45 20.00
C LEU A 477 23.30 -1.82 19.40
N PHE A 478 24.28 -2.47 18.78
CA PHE A 478 24.06 -3.68 17.96
C PHE A 478 24.48 -4.95 18.71
N ARG A 479 23.57 -5.45 19.55
CA ARG A 479 23.82 -6.66 20.35
C ARG A 479 23.49 -7.92 19.57
N PHE A 480 24.32 -8.94 19.73
CA PHE A 480 23.97 -10.28 19.26
C PHE A 480 23.83 -11.27 20.42
N GLU A 481 22.98 -12.28 20.21
CA GLU A 481 22.87 -13.45 21.07
C GLU A 481 22.95 -14.72 20.23
N THR A 482 23.42 -15.80 20.84
CA THR A 482 23.56 -17.11 20.21
C THR A 482 22.51 -18.04 20.76
N VAL A 483 21.81 -18.74 19.86
CA VAL A 483 20.78 -19.73 20.18
C VAL A 483 21.16 -21.05 19.53
N GLU A 484 21.25 -22.11 20.32
CA GLU A 484 21.26 -23.47 19.78
C GLU A 484 19.82 -23.89 19.52
N VAL A 485 19.50 -24.22 18.28
CA VAL A 485 18.14 -24.62 17.88
C VAL A 485 18.08 -26.12 17.61
N GLY A 486 16.93 -26.75 17.88
CA GLY A 486 16.73 -28.20 17.73
C GLY A 486 16.77 -29.03 19.02
N GLU A 487 16.67 -28.43 20.22
CA GLU A 487 16.43 -29.13 21.49
C GLU A 487 14.95 -29.04 21.91
N GLU A 488 14.38 -30.15 22.42
CA GLU A 488 12.94 -30.28 22.74
C GLU A 488 12.40 -29.08 23.54
N PRO A 489 11.33 -28.42 23.07
CA PRO A 489 10.68 -27.37 23.85
C PRO A 489 9.96 -27.98 25.05
N THR A 490 10.41 -27.64 26.26
CA THR A 490 9.62 -27.82 27.48
C THR A 490 8.57 -26.71 27.60
N GLY A 491 7.29 -27.06 27.59
CA GLY A 491 6.26 -26.33 28.33
C GLY A 491 5.35 -25.35 27.56
N THR A 492 4.14 -25.85 27.27
CA THR A 492 2.80 -25.26 27.50
C THR A 492 2.54 -23.76 27.30
N ASN A 493 1.54 -23.47 26.45
CA ASN A 493 0.48 -22.47 26.64
C ASN A 493 -0.71 -22.97 25.78
N GLY A 494 -1.91 -23.23 26.31
CA GLY A 494 -2.73 -22.34 27.12
C GLY A 494 -3.74 -21.65 26.18
N THR A 495 -4.75 -22.40 25.74
CA THR A 495 -5.88 -21.88 24.96
C THR A 495 -6.94 -21.36 25.93
N GLU A 496 -7.23 -20.07 25.89
CA GLU A 496 -8.41 -19.50 26.55
C GLU A 496 -9.37 -18.91 25.50
N GLU A 497 -10.59 -19.43 25.53
CA GLU A 497 -11.75 -19.00 24.75
C GLU A 497 -12.33 -17.71 25.35
N ALA A 498 -12.71 -16.77 24.49
CA ALA A 498 -13.38 -15.54 24.85
C ALA A 498 -14.87 -15.79 25.17
N ALA A 499 -15.31 -15.38 26.37
CA ALA A 499 -16.71 -15.36 26.78
C ALA A 499 -17.36 -13.99 26.44
N SER A 500 -18.54 -14.07 25.83
CA SER A 500 -19.47 -12.98 25.54
C SER A 500 -20.21 -12.50 26.79
N ALA A 501 -20.38 -11.19 26.94
CA ALA A 501 -21.39 -10.60 27.81
C ALA A 501 -22.09 -9.43 27.09
N GLU A 502 -23.43 -9.52 27.03
CA GLU A 502 -24.36 -8.47 26.63
C GLU A 502 -24.56 -7.46 27.78
N GLU A 503 -24.82 -6.18 27.47
CA GLU A 503 -25.72 -5.29 28.22
C GLU A 503 -25.97 -3.94 27.46
N PRO A 504 -26.95 -3.08 27.84
CA PRO A 504 -28.10 -2.75 27.00
C PRO A 504 -28.10 -1.34 26.37
N ALA A 505 -29.13 -1.10 25.55
CA ALA A 505 -29.37 0.09 24.73
C ALA A 505 -29.81 1.35 25.51
N PRO A 506 -29.47 2.57 25.04
CA PRO A 506 -30.11 3.80 25.51
C PRO A 506 -31.25 4.29 24.61
N GLU A 507 -32.24 4.90 25.26
CA GLU A 507 -33.48 5.47 24.72
C GLU A 507 -33.28 6.70 23.83
N VAL A 508 -34.25 6.93 22.94
CA VAL A 508 -34.23 7.98 21.91
C VAL A 508 -35.05 9.19 22.37
N ASP A 509 -34.41 10.35 22.48
CA ASP A 509 -35.03 11.63 22.87
C ASP A 509 -35.75 12.35 21.71
N ASP A 510 -36.90 12.93 22.05
CA ASP A 510 -37.91 13.60 21.20
C ASP A 510 -37.48 15.00 20.71
N GLU A 511 -36.26 15.47 21.03
CA GLU A 511 -35.70 16.72 20.48
C GLU A 511 -35.37 16.64 18.97
N LYS A 512 -35.15 15.43 18.44
CA LYS A 512 -34.88 15.18 17.01
C LYS A 512 -36.01 15.68 16.10
N LYS A 513 -37.26 15.68 16.58
CA LYS A 513 -38.44 16.14 15.83
C LYS A 513 -38.46 17.66 15.63
N LYS A 514 -37.88 18.45 16.55
CA LYS A 514 -37.83 19.92 16.43
C LYS A 514 -36.69 20.40 15.51
N LYS A 515 -35.56 19.71 15.45
CA LYS A 515 -34.44 20.03 14.52
C LYS A 515 -34.76 19.67 13.05
N ILE A 516 -35.53 18.60 12.79
CA ILE A 516 -36.04 18.25 11.45
C ILE A 516 -36.93 19.36 10.86
N ALA A 517 -37.65 20.11 11.70
CA ALA A 517 -38.48 21.23 11.27
C ALA A 517 -37.66 22.45 10.81
N ALA A 518 -36.45 22.64 11.37
CA ALA A 518 -35.53 23.71 10.95
C ALA A 518 -34.85 23.40 9.61
N MET A 519 -34.48 22.13 9.35
CA MET A 519 -33.95 21.69 8.04
C MET A 519 -35.01 21.72 6.93
N LYS A 520 -36.28 21.40 7.24
CA LYS A 520 -37.40 21.60 6.29
C LYS A 520 -37.56 23.06 5.86
N LYS A 521 -37.13 24.03 6.69
CA LYS A 521 -37.17 25.46 6.37
C LYS A 521 -36.03 25.88 5.43
N GLN A 522 -34.89 25.17 5.47
CA GLN A 522 -33.72 25.43 4.60
C GLN A 522 -33.78 24.67 3.26
N ALA A 523 -34.39 23.47 3.24
CA ALA A 523 -34.70 22.74 2.01
C ALA A 523 -35.71 23.47 1.09
N ARG A 524 -36.44 24.45 1.63
CA ARG A 524 -37.41 25.27 0.88
C ARG A 524 -36.76 26.33 -0.02
N VAL A 525 -35.44 26.51 0.03
CA VAL A 525 -34.70 27.60 -0.65
C VAL A 525 -33.93 27.11 -1.90
N LEU A 526 -34.03 25.83 -2.29
CA LEU A 526 -33.22 25.24 -3.37
C LEU A 526 -34.02 24.71 -4.57
N ASN A 527 -35.24 25.21 -4.80
CA ASN A 527 -35.94 24.92 -6.06
C ASN A 527 -35.07 25.39 -7.23
N ALA A 528 -34.92 24.53 -8.24
CA ALA A 528 -34.45 24.96 -9.55
C ALA A 528 -35.33 26.13 -10.02
N ASP A 529 -34.72 27.11 -10.69
CA ASP A 529 -35.46 28.21 -11.30
C ASP A 529 -36.56 27.63 -12.22
N PRO A 530 -37.76 28.23 -12.28
CA PRO A 530 -38.83 27.75 -13.15
C PRO A 530 -38.33 27.59 -14.59
N LEU A 531 -38.74 26.52 -15.28
CA LEU A 531 -38.36 26.29 -16.67
C LEU A 531 -38.86 27.46 -17.54
N THR A 532 -37.91 28.22 -18.09
CA THR A 532 -38.15 29.42 -18.90
C THR A 532 -37.75 29.24 -20.37
N SER A 533 -36.79 28.36 -20.65
CA SER A 533 -36.32 28.01 -21.99
C SER A 533 -35.86 26.55 -22.05
N LEU A 534 -35.87 25.94 -23.25
CA LEU A 534 -35.29 24.62 -23.50
C LEU A 534 -33.82 24.75 -23.92
N SER A 535 -33.03 23.72 -23.62
CA SER A 535 -31.68 23.58 -24.19
C SER A 535 -31.73 23.18 -25.68
N ASP A 536 -30.57 23.15 -26.35
CA ASP A 536 -30.45 22.75 -27.76
C ASP A 536 -30.93 21.30 -28.00
N ASP A 537 -30.66 20.41 -27.03
CA ASP A 537 -30.97 18.98 -27.05
C ASP A 537 -31.78 18.61 -25.80
N PRO A 538 -33.05 19.05 -25.71
CA PRO A 538 -33.80 19.01 -24.48
C PRO A 538 -34.15 17.60 -24.05
N THR A 539 -34.15 17.38 -22.74
CA THR A 539 -34.44 16.09 -22.12
C THR A 539 -35.68 16.14 -21.24
N LEU A 540 -36.23 14.97 -20.91
CA LEU A 540 -37.29 14.83 -19.91
C LEU A 540 -36.86 15.39 -18.54
N GLY A 541 -35.56 15.32 -18.20
CA GLY A 541 -34.99 15.93 -17.00
C GLY A 541 -35.12 17.45 -16.91
N GLU A 542 -35.14 18.14 -18.05
CA GLU A 542 -35.39 19.59 -18.09
C GLU A 542 -36.86 19.92 -17.79
N LEU A 543 -37.79 19.09 -18.26
CA LEU A 543 -39.22 19.29 -18.05
C LEU A 543 -39.67 18.95 -16.63
N ALA A 544 -39.09 17.91 -16.04
CA ALA A 544 -39.52 17.39 -14.74
C ALA A 544 -38.91 18.19 -13.59
N THR A 545 -39.71 18.46 -12.56
CA THR A 545 -39.21 19.05 -11.30
C THR A 545 -38.56 17.99 -10.42
N VAL A 546 -39.08 16.76 -10.44
CA VAL A 546 -38.55 15.60 -9.72
C VAL A 546 -38.41 14.43 -10.69
N ILE A 547 -37.22 13.84 -10.73
CA ILE A 547 -37.00 12.53 -11.34
C ILE A 547 -36.16 11.73 -10.34
N ARG A 548 -36.68 10.60 -9.90
CA ARG A 548 -36.03 9.81 -8.85
C ARG A 548 -36.29 8.32 -9.00
N SER A 549 -35.42 7.52 -8.41
CA SER A 549 -35.61 6.08 -8.23
C SER A 549 -35.45 5.68 -6.77
N LYS A 550 -36.11 4.60 -6.36
CA LYS A 550 -35.95 3.99 -5.04
C LYS A 550 -36.38 2.52 -5.07
N ASN A 551 -35.95 1.75 -4.09
CA ASN A 551 -36.55 0.44 -3.81
C ASN A 551 -38.04 0.61 -3.42
N SER A 552 -38.96 -0.09 -4.09
CA SER A 552 -40.36 -0.25 -3.63
C SER A 552 -40.59 -1.57 -2.89
N GLY A 553 -39.56 -2.42 -2.87
CA GLY A 553 -39.43 -3.67 -2.15
C GLY A 553 -38.03 -4.23 -2.38
N PRO A 554 -37.64 -5.32 -1.72
CA PRO A 554 -36.30 -5.91 -1.92
C PRO A 554 -36.03 -6.32 -3.37
N TYR A 555 -37.06 -6.66 -4.15
CA TYR A 555 -36.95 -7.14 -5.53
C TYR A 555 -37.46 -6.14 -6.58
N GLU A 556 -37.71 -4.89 -6.19
CA GLU A 556 -38.41 -3.92 -7.03
C GLU A 556 -37.77 -2.55 -6.96
N ILE A 557 -37.65 -1.90 -8.13
CA ILE A 557 -37.26 -0.50 -8.24
C ILE A 557 -38.45 0.28 -8.78
N THR A 558 -38.72 1.42 -8.15
CA THR A 558 -39.74 2.36 -8.60
C THR A 558 -39.12 3.67 -9.01
N PHE A 559 -39.75 4.32 -9.98
CA PHE A 559 -39.34 5.57 -10.58
C PHE A 559 -40.53 6.53 -10.57
N ASP A 560 -40.29 7.77 -10.17
CA ASP A 560 -41.29 8.83 -10.19
C ASP A 560 -40.76 9.99 -11.05
N VAL A 561 -41.57 10.47 -11.99
CA VAL A 561 -41.36 11.69 -12.77
C VAL A 561 -42.49 12.66 -12.44
N MET A 562 -42.19 13.83 -11.90
CA MET A 562 -43.21 14.80 -11.48
C MET A 562 -42.96 16.17 -12.11
N PHE A 563 -44.06 16.87 -12.40
CA PHE A 563 -44.05 18.17 -13.07
C PHE A 563 -44.74 19.22 -12.20
N ASP A 564 -44.20 20.44 -12.17
CA ASP A 564 -44.79 21.58 -11.49
C ASP A 564 -45.96 22.19 -12.29
N ARG A 565 -45.81 22.28 -13.61
CA ARG A 565 -46.74 22.92 -14.55
C ARG A 565 -47.69 21.91 -15.17
N GLU A 566 -49.00 22.16 -15.01
CA GLU A 566 -50.08 21.35 -15.59
C GLU A 566 -49.96 21.24 -17.12
N SER A 567 -49.66 22.33 -17.81
CA SER A 567 -49.55 22.31 -19.28
C SER A 567 -48.41 21.42 -19.79
N ILE A 568 -47.26 21.42 -19.11
CA ILE A 568 -46.12 20.56 -19.43
C ILE A 568 -46.47 19.10 -19.14
N TYR A 569 -47.11 18.83 -17.98
CA TYR A 569 -47.59 17.51 -17.62
C TYR A 569 -48.53 16.92 -18.69
N GLN A 570 -49.52 17.70 -19.14
CA GLN A 570 -50.47 17.25 -20.17
C GLN A 570 -49.78 17.01 -21.53
N ALA A 571 -48.85 17.89 -21.93
CA ALA A 571 -48.07 17.68 -23.16
C ALA A 571 -47.27 16.37 -23.11
N VAL A 572 -46.58 16.09 -21.99
CA VAL A 572 -45.85 14.83 -21.78
C VAL A 572 -46.81 13.64 -21.80
N LYS A 573 -47.95 13.73 -21.10
CA LYS A 573 -48.97 12.68 -21.03
C LYS A 573 -49.52 12.28 -22.41
N ASN A 574 -49.58 13.22 -23.35
CA ASN A 574 -50.10 12.99 -24.70
C ASN A 574 -49.03 12.61 -25.74
N SER A 575 -47.74 12.54 -25.36
CA SER A 575 -46.62 12.43 -26.30
C SER A 575 -46.03 11.02 -26.50
N ASP A 576 -46.62 10.00 -25.87
CA ASP A 576 -46.14 8.60 -25.83
C ASP A 576 -44.69 8.40 -25.34
N ILE A 577 -43.99 9.46 -24.91
CA ILE A 577 -42.61 9.38 -24.39
C ILE A 577 -42.52 8.54 -23.10
N LEU A 578 -43.62 8.42 -22.36
CA LEU A 578 -43.75 7.64 -21.14
C LEU A 578 -44.96 6.69 -21.23
N ASN A 579 -44.68 5.43 -21.52
CA ASN A 579 -45.61 4.31 -21.42
C ASN A 579 -44.82 3.01 -21.11
N THR A 580 -45.52 1.90 -20.91
CA THR A 580 -44.90 0.60 -20.57
C THR A 580 -43.84 0.17 -21.59
N GLU A 581 -44.11 0.31 -22.89
CA GLU A 581 -43.19 -0.10 -23.95
C GLU A 581 -41.96 0.82 -24.02
N ALA A 582 -42.17 2.13 -23.93
CA ALA A 582 -41.10 3.12 -23.90
C ALA A 582 -40.16 2.90 -22.71
N VAL A 583 -40.70 2.64 -21.52
CA VAL A 583 -39.89 2.35 -20.32
C VAL A 583 -39.13 1.03 -20.47
N ALA A 584 -39.79 -0.05 -20.90
CA ALA A 584 -39.13 -1.34 -21.11
C ALA A 584 -37.92 -1.21 -22.06
N ARG A 585 -38.10 -0.48 -23.17
CA ARG A 585 -37.04 -0.16 -24.13
C ARG A 585 -35.93 0.70 -23.52
N LEU A 586 -36.29 1.74 -22.77
CA LEU A 586 -35.35 2.69 -22.16
C LEU A 586 -34.42 2.01 -21.15
N PHE A 587 -34.93 1.07 -20.35
CA PHE A 587 -34.15 0.33 -19.36
C PHE A 587 -33.55 -0.96 -19.91
N GLY A 588 -33.84 -1.33 -21.15
CA GLY A 588 -33.35 -2.58 -21.77
C GLY A 588 -33.90 -3.84 -21.09
N ILE A 589 -35.16 -3.81 -20.63
CA ILE A 589 -35.80 -4.92 -19.91
C ILE A 589 -37.02 -5.46 -20.66
N PRO A 590 -37.31 -6.77 -20.56
CA PRO A 590 -38.59 -7.34 -21.00
C PRO A 590 -39.80 -6.65 -20.36
N MET A 591 -40.89 -6.47 -21.12
CA MET A 591 -42.13 -5.86 -20.62
C MET A 591 -42.74 -6.61 -19.43
N GLU A 592 -42.56 -7.93 -19.33
CA GLU A 592 -43.01 -8.75 -18.20
C GLU A 592 -42.33 -8.41 -16.86
N HIS A 593 -41.25 -7.63 -16.90
CA HIS A 593 -40.57 -7.11 -15.72
C HIS A 593 -41.04 -5.71 -15.32
N VAL A 594 -41.96 -5.09 -16.07
CA VAL A 594 -42.66 -3.86 -15.67
C VAL A 594 -43.90 -4.25 -14.87
N ILE A 595 -43.89 -3.95 -13.57
CA ILE A 595 -44.92 -4.33 -12.60
C ILE A 595 -46.08 -3.33 -12.62
N TYR A 596 -45.77 -2.04 -12.70
CA TYR A 596 -46.75 -0.96 -12.78
C TYR A 596 -46.20 0.15 -13.66
N SER A 597 -47.04 0.77 -14.49
CA SER A 597 -46.64 1.90 -15.34
C SER A 597 -47.86 2.77 -15.64
N GLY A 598 -47.86 4.03 -15.19
CA GLY A 598 -49.04 4.88 -15.37
C GLY A 598 -48.89 6.32 -14.93
N PHE A 599 -49.75 7.17 -15.47
CA PHE A 599 -49.92 8.56 -15.06
C PHE A 599 -50.85 8.65 -13.84
N PHE A 600 -50.50 9.55 -12.91
CA PHE A 600 -51.28 9.85 -11.71
C PHE A 600 -51.53 11.35 -11.61
N ASP A 601 -52.70 11.76 -12.11
CA ASP A 601 -53.08 13.16 -12.35
C ASP A 601 -53.05 14.01 -11.07
N GLN A 602 -53.45 13.43 -9.94
CA GLN A 602 -53.51 14.11 -8.64
C GLN A 602 -52.13 14.62 -8.18
N ALA A 603 -51.05 13.98 -8.64
CA ALA A 603 -49.68 14.38 -8.33
C ALA A 603 -48.94 14.98 -9.53
N ARG A 604 -49.61 15.15 -10.69
CA ARG A 604 -48.97 15.48 -11.98
C ARG A 604 -47.74 14.62 -12.21
N ALA A 605 -47.90 13.32 -12.01
CA ALA A 605 -46.79 12.38 -11.99
C ALA A 605 -46.97 11.26 -13.00
N TYR A 606 -45.85 10.72 -13.45
CA TYR A 606 -45.75 9.41 -14.06
C TYR A 606 -44.98 8.50 -13.10
N LYS A 607 -45.51 7.30 -12.86
CA LYS A 607 -44.91 6.30 -11.99
C LYS A 607 -44.71 5.00 -12.73
N VAL A 608 -43.53 4.42 -12.58
CA VAL A 608 -43.23 3.08 -13.07
C VAL A 608 -42.50 2.28 -12.01
N THR A 609 -42.86 1.00 -11.87
CA THR A 609 -42.20 0.05 -10.98
C THR A 609 -41.78 -1.15 -11.81
N THR A 610 -40.54 -1.57 -11.69
CA THR A 610 -39.97 -2.71 -12.39
C THR A 610 -39.40 -3.72 -11.39
N ALA A 611 -39.28 -4.97 -11.81
CA ALA A 611 -38.42 -5.92 -11.11
C ALA A 611 -36.98 -5.37 -11.09
N ARG A 612 -36.27 -5.61 -9.99
CA ARG A 612 -34.83 -5.33 -9.89
C ARG A 612 -34.07 -6.42 -10.64
N LEU A 613 -33.34 -6.03 -11.68
CA LEU A 613 -32.64 -6.97 -12.56
C LEU A 613 -31.14 -6.68 -12.60
N ARG A 614 -30.36 -7.74 -12.75
CA ARG A 614 -28.95 -7.67 -13.13
C ARG A 614 -28.64 -8.76 -14.13
N ASN A 615 -28.07 -8.40 -15.28
CA ASN A 615 -27.82 -9.31 -16.41
C ASN A 615 -29.06 -10.13 -16.77
N GLY A 616 -30.23 -9.46 -16.81
CA GLY A 616 -31.53 -10.08 -17.13
C GLY A 616 -32.14 -10.96 -16.04
N LYS A 617 -31.51 -11.12 -14.86
CA LYS A 617 -32.01 -11.97 -13.77
C LYS A 617 -32.54 -11.12 -12.61
N ARG A 618 -33.64 -11.56 -11.99
CA ARG A 618 -34.16 -10.94 -10.76
C ARG A 618 -33.16 -11.10 -9.62
N VAL A 619 -32.87 -10.00 -8.94
CA VAL A 619 -31.95 -9.97 -7.80
C VAL A 619 -32.53 -9.12 -6.66
N PRO A 620 -32.28 -9.47 -5.39
CA PRO A 620 -32.63 -8.61 -4.27
C PRO A 620 -31.65 -7.43 -4.15
N ALA A 621 -32.12 -6.31 -3.62
CA ALA A 621 -31.28 -5.20 -3.21
C ALA A 621 -30.26 -5.67 -2.15
N GLY A 622 -28.99 -5.27 -2.32
CA GLY A 622 -27.90 -5.67 -1.43
C GLY A 622 -27.26 -7.04 -1.73
N GLY A 623 -27.67 -7.72 -2.80
CA GLY A 623 -27.05 -8.99 -3.21
C GLY A 623 -25.58 -8.85 -3.64
N TYR A 624 -24.86 -9.98 -3.73
CA TYR A 624 -23.49 -10.05 -4.27
C TYR A 624 -23.36 -9.26 -5.57
N MET A 625 -22.34 -8.41 -5.75
CA MET A 625 -22.12 -7.54 -6.93
C MET A 625 -23.14 -6.41 -7.15
N GLU A 626 -23.90 -6.03 -6.12
CA GLU A 626 -24.75 -4.83 -6.17
C GLU A 626 -23.91 -3.56 -5.97
N ASP A 627 -24.17 -2.52 -6.76
CA ASP A 627 -23.43 -1.24 -6.75
C ASP A 627 -24.31 -0.03 -6.37
N ASP A 628 -25.63 -0.18 -6.39
CA ASP A 628 -26.59 0.82 -5.91
C ASP A 628 -27.68 0.15 -5.07
N VAL A 629 -27.33 -0.28 -3.85
CA VAL A 629 -28.25 -0.96 -2.92
C VAL A 629 -29.53 -0.15 -2.67
N HIS A 630 -29.39 1.17 -2.69
CA HIS A 630 -30.48 2.12 -2.47
C HIS A 630 -31.37 2.35 -3.70
N GLY A 631 -30.95 1.92 -4.89
CA GLY A 631 -31.59 2.26 -6.16
C GLY A 631 -31.66 3.77 -6.35
N SER A 632 -30.68 4.50 -5.83
CA SER A 632 -30.66 5.96 -5.74
C SER A 632 -30.38 6.64 -7.08
N GLN A 633 -29.73 5.97 -8.03
CA GLN A 633 -29.32 6.54 -9.31
C GLN A 633 -29.81 5.77 -10.54
N MET A 634 -30.71 4.80 -10.34
CA MET A 634 -31.31 4.05 -11.45
C MET A 634 -32.16 4.94 -12.36
N TYR A 635 -32.58 6.13 -11.93
CA TYR A 635 -33.44 7.04 -12.70
C TYR A 635 -32.76 7.74 -13.90
N LEU A 636 -31.44 7.63 -14.05
CA LEU A 636 -30.68 8.38 -15.07
C LEU A 636 -31.15 8.19 -16.51
N PRO A 637 -31.61 7.00 -16.97
CA PRO A 637 -32.17 6.86 -18.30
C PRO A 637 -33.37 7.79 -18.53
N LEU A 638 -34.24 7.97 -17.52
CA LEU A 638 -35.36 8.92 -17.58
C LEU A 638 -34.86 10.36 -17.57
N LEU A 639 -33.84 10.68 -16.75
CA LEU A 639 -33.24 12.01 -16.73
C LEU A 639 -32.68 12.41 -18.11
N ARG A 640 -32.02 11.47 -18.79
CA ARG A 640 -31.32 11.67 -20.08
C ARG A 640 -32.19 11.43 -21.31
N GLN A 641 -33.46 11.05 -21.14
CA GLN A 641 -34.36 10.75 -22.25
C GLN A 641 -34.62 12.01 -23.08
N LYS A 642 -34.17 12.02 -24.34
CA LYS A 642 -34.37 13.14 -25.26
C LYS A 642 -35.83 13.32 -25.62
N LEU A 643 -36.26 14.57 -25.77
CA LEU A 643 -37.62 14.88 -26.20
C LEU A 643 -37.79 14.60 -27.71
N PRO A 644 -38.87 13.91 -28.14
CA PRO A 644 -39.20 13.81 -29.55
C PRO A 644 -39.60 15.19 -30.09
N GLU A 645 -39.36 15.42 -31.39
CA GLU A 645 -39.53 16.72 -32.04
C GLU A 645 -40.95 17.30 -31.87
N GLY A 646 -41.98 16.44 -31.90
CA GLY A 646 -43.37 16.87 -31.65
C GLY A 646 -43.57 17.47 -30.25
N LEU A 647 -43.05 16.80 -29.22
CA LEU A 647 -43.12 17.28 -27.83
C LEU A 647 -42.26 18.52 -27.61
N LYS A 648 -41.07 18.59 -28.21
CA LYS A 648 -40.19 19.77 -28.18
C LYS A 648 -40.94 21.02 -28.66
N ASN A 649 -41.60 20.91 -29.81
CA ASN A 649 -42.36 22.02 -30.40
C ASN A 649 -43.59 22.41 -29.57
N GLU A 650 -44.28 21.45 -28.95
CA GLU A 650 -45.41 21.73 -28.07
C GLU A 650 -44.97 22.44 -26.78
N VAL A 651 -43.90 21.97 -26.14
CA VAL A 651 -43.34 22.60 -24.95
C VAL A 651 -42.84 24.02 -25.25
N GLN A 652 -42.15 24.22 -26.39
CA GLN A 652 -41.70 25.56 -26.77
C GLN A 652 -42.87 26.54 -26.89
N LYS A 653 -43.99 26.13 -27.51
CA LYS A 653 -45.21 26.95 -27.57
C LYS A 653 -45.79 27.26 -26.19
N ILE A 654 -45.70 26.33 -25.24
CA ILE A 654 -46.14 26.54 -23.85
C ILE A 654 -45.26 27.59 -23.18
N LEU A 655 -43.94 27.53 -23.37
CA LEU A 655 -42.98 28.49 -22.82
C LEU A 655 -43.18 29.89 -23.43
N ASP A 656 -43.29 29.99 -24.75
CA ASP A 656 -43.48 31.27 -25.48
C ASP A 656 -44.77 31.99 -25.05
N ARG A 657 -45.87 31.25 -24.85
CA ARG A 657 -47.14 31.80 -24.34
C ARG A 657 -47.05 32.33 -22.91
N THR A 658 -46.11 31.80 -22.13
CA THR A 658 -45.89 32.22 -20.73
C THR A 658 -45.10 33.52 -20.66
N ILE A 659 -44.19 33.75 -21.60
CA ILE A 659 -43.36 34.96 -21.72
C ILE A 659 -44.21 36.17 -22.17
N ILE A 660 -45.29 35.96 -22.92
CA ILE A 660 -46.18 37.06 -23.40
C ILE A 660 -47.14 37.57 -22.30
N VAL A 661 -47.30 36.83 -21.19
CA VAL A 661 -48.29 37.12 -20.13
C VAL A 661 -47.64 37.59 -18.82
N GLN A 662 -46.30 37.58 -18.71
CA GLN A 662 -45.53 38.27 -17.67
C GLN A 662 -45.06 39.63 -18.19
#